data_AF-A0A9Q0VGQ5-F1
#
_entry.id   AF-A0A9Q0VGQ5-F1
#
_cell.length_a   1.000
_cell.length_b   1.000
_cell.length_c   1.000
_cell.angle_alpha   90.00
_cell.angle_beta   90.00
_cell.angle_gamma   90.00
#
_symmetry.space_group_name_H-M   'P 1'
#
loop_
_entity.id
_entity.type
_entity.pdbx_description
1 polymer ?
#
loop_
_entity_poly.entity_id
_entity_poly.type
_entity_poly.pdbx_seq_one_letter_code
_entity_poly.pdbx_strand_id
1 'polypeptide(L)'
;MNLLHSPSRSLQLPKFISHFQITPRFYLPKRVITSNLETIGSNIFSTSTALIPIKAASEGVDTAVVVEEEEEEPKFKKIQVFKGRPAPFGATVRDGGVNFAIFSANAVSATLCLISLSDLSENRVTEQFFLDPLTNKTGDVWHVLLKGDFKDMLYGYKFNGNFSPEVGLYYDPSKIVLDPYAKSVISRGEFGVLGHDDNRWPQMACMIPTAENKFDWEGDSPLKYPQRDLIIYEMHVRGFTQHESSRIEFPGTYLGVVEKLDHLKELGVNCIELMPCHEFNELEYYGYNSVLGDYKVNFWGYSTVNYFSPMTRYSSAGTRNCGLDAINEFKLLVREAHKRGIEVFMDVVFNHTAEGNEKGPILSFRGVDNSIYYMLAPKGEFYNYSGCGNTFNCNHPVVRQFILDCLRYWVTEMHVDGFRFDLASIMTRSSSLWDAVNVFGSPIEGDLLTTGTPLSSPPLIDMMSNDPILCDVKLIAEAWDAGGLYQVGMFPHWRMWSEWNGKYRDVVRQFIKGTDGFSGAFAECLCGSPGLYQEGGRKPWNSINFVCAHDGFTLADLVTYNEKHNLANGEDNNDGENHNNSWNCGQEGEFVSISVKKLRKRQMKNFFLCLMVSQGVPMIYMGDEYGHTKGGNNNTYCHDNYINYFHWDKKEESSSDFFRFCCLMTKFRHEM
;
A
#
# COMPACT_ATOMS: atom_id res chain seq x y z
N MET A 1 33.03 -0.70 -55.32
CA MET A 1 34.29 -1.17 -54.70
C MET A 1 34.01 -1.22 -53.20
N ASN A 2 33.72 -2.39 -52.62
CA ASN A 2 34.65 -3.48 -52.27
C ASN A 2 35.54 -3.12 -51.07
N LEU A 3 35.73 -3.94 -50.05
CA LEU A 3 35.11 -5.23 -49.66
C LEU A 3 35.49 -5.52 -48.17
N LEU A 4 34.69 -6.35 -47.50
CA LEU A 4 34.94 -7.17 -46.29
C LEU A 4 36.36 -7.21 -45.66
N HIS A 5 36.45 -7.21 -44.31
CA HIS A 5 36.49 -8.47 -43.54
C HIS A 5 36.56 -8.30 -42.00
N SER A 6 35.79 -9.13 -41.29
CA SER A 6 36.01 -9.54 -39.89
C SER A 6 37.14 -10.57 -39.78
N PRO A 7 37.68 -10.83 -38.56
CA PRO A 7 37.36 -12.14 -37.98
C PRO A 7 37.14 -12.17 -36.45
N SER A 8 36.38 -13.18 -36.04
CA SER A 8 36.09 -13.60 -34.66
C SER A 8 37.30 -14.14 -33.88
N ARG A 9 37.29 -14.02 -32.55
CA ARG A 9 38.02 -14.93 -31.65
C ARG A 9 37.16 -15.40 -30.48
N SER A 10 37.06 -16.72 -30.36
CA SER A 10 36.54 -17.45 -29.20
C SER A 10 37.52 -17.41 -28.03
N LEU A 11 37.00 -17.35 -26.79
CA LEU A 11 37.78 -17.57 -25.57
C LEU A 11 37.15 -18.69 -24.73
N GLN A 12 38.00 -19.57 -24.20
CA GLN A 12 37.61 -20.83 -23.57
C GLN A 12 37.42 -20.67 -22.05
N LEU A 13 36.43 -21.38 -21.50
CA LEU A 13 36.28 -21.62 -20.07
C LEU A 13 37.26 -22.72 -19.60
N PRO A 14 38.03 -22.53 -18.52
CA PRO A 14 38.75 -23.62 -17.87
C PRO A 14 37.88 -24.31 -16.81
N LYS A 15 37.77 -25.64 -16.90
CA LYS A 15 37.37 -26.50 -15.76
C LYS A 15 38.60 -26.83 -14.93
N PHE A 16 38.50 -26.80 -13.59
CA PHE A 16 39.49 -27.44 -12.72
C PHE A 16 38.86 -28.23 -11.58
N ILE A 17 39.48 -29.38 -11.31
CA ILE A 17 39.10 -30.48 -10.42
C ILE A 17 40.44 -31.08 -9.93
N SER A 18 40.67 -31.39 -8.65
CA SER A 18 39.95 -31.11 -7.40
C SER A 18 40.87 -31.47 -6.20
N HIS A 19 40.30 -31.73 -5.01
CA HIS A 19 40.93 -32.33 -3.82
C HIS A 19 41.98 -31.52 -3.04
N PHE A 20 41.62 -31.14 -1.81
CA PHE A 20 42.40 -31.47 -0.61
C PHE A 20 41.47 -31.54 0.63
N GLN A 21 41.57 -32.62 1.40
CA GLN A 21 40.89 -32.75 2.70
C GLN A 21 41.73 -32.12 3.81
N ILE A 22 41.16 -31.19 4.58
CA ILE A 22 41.64 -30.89 5.94
C ILE A 22 40.43 -30.70 6.86
N THR A 23 40.43 -31.40 8.00
CA THR A 23 39.42 -31.29 9.06
C THR A 23 39.83 -30.24 10.09
N PRO A 24 38.86 -29.55 10.71
CA PRO A 24 38.99 -29.05 12.07
C PRO A 24 37.93 -29.68 12.99
N ARG A 25 38.38 -30.28 14.10
CA ARG A 25 37.52 -30.61 15.24
C ARG A 25 37.23 -29.33 16.04
N PHE A 26 35.97 -29.05 16.36
CA PHE A 26 35.63 -28.22 17.53
C PHE A 26 34.50 -28.83 18.36
N TYR A 27 34.54 -28.56 19.66
CA TYR A 27 33.74 -29.21 20.69
C TYR A 27 32.36 -28.57 20.85
N LEU A 28 31.34 -29.41 21.04
CA LEU A 28 30.04 -29.01 21.59
C LEU A 28 29.98 -29.34 23.10
N PRO A 29 29.58 -28.40 23.98
CA PRO A 29 29.29 -28.72 25.37
C PRO A 29 27.92 -29.41 25.47
N LYS A 30 27.89 -30.57 26.14
CA LYS A 30 26.66 -31.30 26.44
C LYS A 30 25.80 -30.52 27.44
N ARG A 31 24.49 -30.43 27.19
CA ARG A 31 23.50 -30.27 28.27
C ARG A 31 22.66 -31.55 28.32
N VAL A 32 22.62 -32.17 29.51
CA VAL A 32 21.91 -33.41 29.78
C VAL A 32 20.52 -33.06 30.28
N ILE A 33 19.48 -33.58 29.63
CA ILE A 33 18.16 -33.79 30.25
C ILE A 33 17.77 -35.23 29.93
N THR A 34 17.41 -35.98 30.97
CA THR A 34 17.13 -37.41 30.92
C THR A 34 15.70 -37.69 30.50
N SER A 35 15.53 -38.48 29.44
CA SER A 35 14.27 -39.14 29.10
C SER A 35 14.34 -40.62 29.50
N ASN A 36 13.44 -41.08 30.38
CA ASN A 36 13.16 -42.50 30.52
C ASN A 36 11.92 -42.84 29.68
N LEU A 37 12.05 -43.85 28.82
CA LEU A 37 10.93 -44.48 28.13
C LEU A 37 10.20 -45.45 29.07
N GLU A 38 8.91 -45.69 28.82
CA GLU A 38 8.42 -47.08 28.74
C GLU A 38 7.12 -47.20 27.88
N THR A 39 7.33 -47.71 26.67
CA THR A 39 6.50 -48.62 25.85
C THR A 39 4.98 -48.84 26.06
N ILE A 40 4.28 -48.74 24.91
CA ILE A 40 3.25 -49.66 24.36
C ILE A 40 1.87 -49.72 25.04
N GLY A 41 0.82 -49.39 24.26
CA GLY A 41 -0.57 -49.76 24.54
C GLY A 41 -1.50 -49.30 23.41
N SER A 42 -2.23 -50.23 22.79
CA SER A 42 -3.12 -49.96 21.65
C SER A 42 -4.60 -49.84 22.03
N ASN A 43 -5.33 -49.09 21.21
CA ASN A 43 -6.77 -49.21 20.91
C ASN A 43 -7.85 -48.79 21.93
N ILE A 44 -8.98 -48.38 21.30
CA ILE A 44 -10.38 -48.34 21.76
C ILE A 44 -10.91 -47.01 22.35
N PHE A 45 -12.01 -46.56 21.73
CA PHE A 45 -12.92 -45.52 22.18
C PHE A 45 -13.55 -45.85 23.55
N SER A 46 -13.59 -44.89 24.46
CA SER A 46 -14.55 -44.88 25.57
C SER A 46 -14.72 -43.44 26.08
N THR A 47 -15.87 -42.82 25.78
CA THR A 47 -16.31 -41.59 26.44
C THR A 47 -16.66 -41.89 27.89
N SER A 48 -16.01 -41.20 28.83
CA SER A 48 -16.24 -41.34 30.27
C SER A 48 -16.80 -40.04 30.83
N THR A 49 -18.04 -40.10 31.33
CA THR A 49 -18.73 -38.99 31.99
C THR A 49 -18.14 -38.71 33.37
N ALA A 50 -17.80 -37.45 33.64
CA ALA A 50 -17.44 -36.97 34.97
C ALA A 50 -18.67 -36.36 35.67
N LEU A 51 -19.03 -36.87 36.85
CA LEU A 51 -20.06 -36.32 37.72
C LEU A 51 -19.44 -35.63 38.94
N ILE A 52 -19.91 -34.43 39.24
CA ILE A 52 -19.58 -33.68 40.46
C ILE A 52 -20.61 -34.06 41.56
N PRO A 53 -20.20 -34.35 42.81
CA PRO A 53 -21.11 -34.82 43.84
C PRO A 53 -21.88 -33.68 44.52
N ILE A 54 -23.20 -33.83 44.63
CA ILE A 54 -24.07 -33.01 45.50
C ILE A 54 -24.82 -33.96 46.47
N LYS A 55 -24.99 -33.52 47.72
CA LYS A 55 -25.56 -34.32 48.82
C LYS A 55 -27.09 -34.47 48.70
N ALA A 56 -27.58 -35.62 49.14
CA ALA A 56 -29.00 -35.93 49.37
C ALA A 56 -29.58 -35.11 50.57
N ALA A 57 -30.89 -35.10 50.87
CA ALA A 57 -32.02 -35.93 50.42
C ALA A 57 -33.37 -35.23 50.68
N SER A 58 -34.44 -35.59 49.95
CA SER A 58 -35.71 -36.10 50.52
C SER A 58 -36.86 -36.22 49.49
N GLU A 59 -37.45 -37.42 49.41
CA GLU A 59 -38.85 -37.77 49.11
C GLU A 59 -39.63 -37.09 47.95
N GLY A 60 -40.11 -37.90 46.98
CA GLY A 60 -41.41 -37.64 46.33
C GLY A 60 -41.60 -38.02 44.85
N VAL A 61 -42.15 -39.23 44.62
CA VAL A 61 -42.99 -39.63 43.45
C VAL A 61 -42.37 -39.62 42.03
N ASP A 62 -42.31 -40.81 41.41
CA ASP A 62 -42.07 -40.98 39.97
C ASP A 62 -43.25 -40.49 39.12
N THR A 63 -42.99 -39.51 38.25
CA THR A 63 -43.74 -39.32 37.01
C THR A 63 -42.75 -39.06 35.88
N ALA A 64 -42.59 -40.03 34.98
CA ALA A 64 -41.74 -39.89 33.80
C ALA A 64 -42.36 -38.87 32.82
N VAL A 65 -41.76 -37.69 32.73
CA VAL A 65 -42.00 -36.74 31.64
C VAL A 65 -40.85 -36.92 30.65
N VAL A 66 -41.17 -37.41 29.45
CA VAL A 66 -40.23 -37.36 28.32
C VAL A 66 -40.18 -35.89 27.88
N VAL A 67 -39.09 -35.22 28.21
CA VAL A 67 -38.74 -33.95 27.58
C VAL A 67 -37.93 -34.33 26.35
N GLU A 68 -38.56 -34.23 25.17
CA GLU A 68 -37.82 -34.14 23.92
C GLU A 68 -37.12 -32.78 23.93
N GLU A 69 -35.82 -32.79 24.22
CA GLU A 69 -34.96 -31.64 23.88
C GLU A 69 -34.87 -31.59 22.35
N GLU A 70 -35.76 -30.82 21.72
CA GLU A 70 -35.56 -30.39 20.35
C GLU A 70 -34.26 -29.58 20.29
N GLU A 71 -33.19 -30.20 19.78
CA GLU A 71 -32.04 -29.46 19.27
C GLU A 71 -32.54 -28.57 18.12
N GLU A 72 -32.94 -27.34 18.43
CA GLU A 72 -33.15 -26.31 17.41
C GLU A 72 -31.81 -26.02 16.74
N GLU A 73 -31.53 -26.72 15.64
CA GLU A 73 -30.56 -26.26 14.65
C GLU A 73 -30.83 -24.77 14.37
N PRO A 74 -29.80 -23.91 14.32
CA PRO A 74 -29.98 -22.49 14.05
C PRO A 74 -30.52 -22.31 12.63
N LYS A 75 -31.85 -22.20 12.50
CA LYS A 75 -32.57 -21.93 11.26
C LYS A 75 -32.17 -20.55 10.74
N PHE A 76 -31.09 -20.48 9.96
CA PHE A 76 -30.75 -19.31 9.16
C PHE A 76 -32.00 -18.84 8.42
N LYS A 77 -32.39 -17.57 8.63
CA LYS A 77 -33.54 -16.98 7.95
C LYS A 77 -33.28 -17.00 6.45
N LYS A 78 -34.01 -17.87 5.74
CA LYS A 78 -33.88 -18.14 4.30
C LYS A 78 -33.65 -16.85 3.50
N ILE A 79 -32.45 -16.72 2.93
CA ILE A 79 -32.06 -15.57 2.13
C ILE A 79 -32.96 -15.50 0.88
N GLN A 80 -33.55 -14.33 0.65
CA GLN A 80 -34.41 -14.05 -0.50
C GLN A 80 -33.58 -13.42 -1.62
N VAL A 81 -33.66 -13.99 -2.82
CA VAL A 81 -32.90 -13.57 -4.00
C VAL A 81 -33.78 -12.74 -4.93
N PHE A 82 -33.29 -11.56 -5.34
CA PHE A 82 -33.94 -10.66 -6.28
C PHE A 82 -32.97 -10.22 -7.38
N LYS A 83 -33.49 -9.71 -8.50
CA LYS A 83 -32.70 -9.31 -9.69
C LYS A 83 -31.52 -8.38 -9.38
N GLY A 84 -31.67 -7.46 -8.42
CA GLY A 84 -30.68 -6.43 -8.15
C GLY A 84 -30.60 -5.36 -9.25
N ARG A 85 -29.53 -4.56 -9.19
CA ARG A 85 -29.24 -3.43 -10.10
C ARG A 85 -27.74 -3.40 -10.42
N PRO A 86 -27.33 -2.99 -11.63
CA PRO A 86 -25.92 -2.89 -12.02
C PRO A 86 -25.16 -1.72 -11.37
N ALA A 87 -25.83 -0.85 -10.60
CA ALA A 87 -25.21 0.31 -9.98
C ALA A 87 -25.82 0.64 -8.59
N PRO A 88 -25.01 1.14 -7.64
CA PRO A 88 -23.55 1.31 -7.72
C PRO A 88 -22.81 -0.04 -7.73
N PHE A 89 -21.53 -0.03 -8.10
CA PHE A 89 -20.64 -1.19 -7.96
C PHE A 89 -20.33 -1.51 -6.49
N GLY A 90 -19.93 -2.74 -6.22
CA GLY A 90 -19.67 -3.26 -4.88
C GLY A 90 -20.91 -3.87 -4.22
N ALA A 91 -20.78 -4.27 -2.96
CA ALA A 91 -21.91 -4.51 -2.07
C ALA A 91 -22.43 -3.17 -1.51
N THR A 92 -23.74 -2.92 -1.60
CA THR A 92 -24.39 -1.70 -1.13
C THR A 92 -25.74 -2.01 -0.49
N VAL A 93 -25.97 -1.49 0.73
CA VAL A 93 -27.26 -1.61 1.43
C VAL A 93 -28.35 -0.87 0.67
N ARG A 94 -29.39 -1.57 0.23
CA ARG A 94 -30.50 -0.98 -0.53
C ARG A 94 -31.77 -1.82 -0.47
N ASP A 95 -32.92 -1.17 -0.61
CA ASP A 95 -34.23 -1.81 -0.84
C ASP A 95 -34.60 -2.88 0.23
N GLY A 96 -34.05 -2.77 1.45
CA GLY A 96 -34.23 -3.72 2.56
C GLY A 96 -33.33 -4.97 2.51
N GLY A 97 -32.17 -4.89 1.83
CA GLY A 97 -31.14 -5.93 1.77
C GLY A 97 -29.81 -5.36 1.28
N VAL A 98 -28.99 -6.20 0.65
CA VAL A 98 -27.71 -5.80 0.04
C VAL A 98 -27.73 -6.10 -1.46
N ASN A 99 -27.51 -5.06 -2.26
CA ASN A 99 -27.29 -5.17 -3.70
C ASN A 99 -25.79 -5.36 -3.94
N PHE A 100 -25.44 -6.44 -4.63
CA PHE A 100 -24.08 -6.75 -5.07
C PHE A 100 -24.01 -6.49 -6.58
N ALA A 101 -22.99 -5.75 -7.04
CA ALA A 101 -22.77 -5.50 -8.47
C ALA A 101 -21.28 -5.44 -8.82
N ILE A 102 -20.85 -6.23 -9.81
CA ILE A 102 -19.45 -6.36 -10.23
C ILE A 102 -19.33 -6.40 -11.76
N PHE A 103 -18.34 -5.69 -12.29
CA PHE A 103 -18.01 -5.71 -13.72
C PHE A 103 -17.20 -6.97 -14.07
N SER A 104 -17.63 -7.71 -15.10
CA SER A 104 -16.81 -8.67 -15.84
C SER A 104 -17.44 -8.92 -17.21
N ALA A 105 -16.76 -8.48 -18.26
CA ALA A 105 -17.23 -8.59 -19.64
C ALA A 105 -17.05 -10.02 -20.14
N ASN A 106 -15.84 -10.55 -20.01
CA ASN A 106 -15.44 -11.82 -20.64
C ASN A 106 -15.83 -13.09 -19.85
N ALA A 107 -16.37 -12.96 -18.64
CA ALA A 107 -16.90 -14.10 -17.90
C ALA A 107 -18.15 -14.72 -18.57
N VAL A 108 -18.18 -16.05 -18.62
CA VAL A 108 -19.30 -16.87 -19.11
C VAL A 108 -20.39 -17.01 -18.05
N SER A 109 -19.98 -17.15 -16.78
CA SER A 109 -20.90 -17.12 -15.63
C SER A 109 -20.22 -16.58 -14.38
N ALA A 110 -21.04 -16.04 -13.48
CA ALA A 110 -20.61 -15.57 -12.17
C ALA A 110 -21.39 -16.29 -11.06
N THR A 111 -20.76 -16.52 -9.92
CA THR A 111 -21.39 -17.01 -8.68
C THR A 111 -20.96 -16.11 -7.54
N LEU A 112 -21.94 -15.55 -6.82
CA LEU A 112 -21.69 -14.86 -5.55
C LEU A 112 -21.56 -15.92 -4.44
N CYS A 113 -20.46 -15.89 -3.70
CA CYS A 113 -20.19 -16.76 -2.56
C CYS A 113 -20.39 -15.95 -1.28
N LEU A 114 -21.20 -16.43 -0.34
CA LEU A 114 -21.28 -15.92 1.02
C LEU A 114 -20.48 -16.85 1.94
N ILE A 115 -19.70 -16.25 2.85
CA ILE A 115 -18.70 -16.94 3.66
C ILE A 115 -18.81 -16.43 5.10
N SER A 116 -19.15 -17.29 6.05
CA SER A 116 -19.11 -16.98 7.48
C SER A 116 -17.66 -16.81 7.96
N LEU A 117 -17.44 -16.06 9.05
CA LEU A 117 -16.10 -15.90 9.63
C LEU A 117 -15.44 -17.24 9.99
N SER A 118 -16.20 -18.24 10.43
CA SER A 118 -15.70 -19.60 10.69
C SER A 118 -15.33 -20.32 9.40
N ASP A 119 -16.18 -20.28 8.38
CA ASP A 119 -15.93 -21.01 7.12
C ASP A 119 -14.75 -20.40 6.34
N LEU A 120 -14.52 -19.08 6.44
CA LEU A 120 -13.35 -18.42 5.87
C LEU A 120 -12.03 -19.05 6.36
N SER A 121 -11.93 -19.34 7.67
CA SER A 121 -10.74 -19.93 8.28
C SER A 121 -10.44 -21.36 7.78
N GLU A 122 -11.47 -22.07 7.32
CA GLU A 122 -11.40 -23.41 6.74
C GLU A 122 -11.39 -23.40 5.19
N ASN A 123 -11.35 -22.22 4.57
CA ASN A 123 -11.51 -22.02 3.12
C ASN A 123 -12.80 -22.64 2.54
N ARG A 124 -13.87 -22.72 3.33
CA ARG A 124 -15.19 -23.21 2.92
C ARG A 124 -16.10 -22.06 2.50
N VAL A 125 -17.10 -22.35 1.68
CA VAL A 125 -18.17 -21.40 1.31
C VAL A 125 -19.46 -21.83 2.00
N THR A 126 -20.12 -20.90 2.68
CA THR A 126 -21.37 -21.14 3.41
C THR A 126 -22.55 -21.26 2.46
N GLU A 127 -22.74 -20.28 1.57
CA GLU A 127 -23.80 -20.28 0.56
C GLU A 127 -23.30 -19.78 -0.80
N GLN A 128 -23.87 -20.29 -1.89
CA GLN A 128 -23.51 -19.93 -3.27
C GLN A 128 -24.75 -19.56 -4.08
N PHE A 129 -24.71 -18.39 -4.71
CA PHE A 129 -25.78 -17.84 -5.55
C PHE A 129 -25.28 -17.72 -6.98
N PHE A 130 -25.73 -18.64 -7.84
CA PHE A 130 -25.46 -18.56 -9.28
C PHE A 130 -26.20 -17.36 -9.88
N LEU A 131 -25.49 -16.52 -10.63
CA LEU A 131 -26.03 -15.34 -11.28
C LEU A 131 -26.48 -15.72 -12.70
N ASP A 132 -27.79 -15.77 -12.93
CA ASP A 132 -28.34 -16.07 -14.26
C ASP A 132 -27.97 -14.97 -15.27
N PRO A 133 -27.24 -15.26 -16.36
CA PRO A 133 -26.83 -14.25 -17.35
C PRO A 133 -28.00 -13.49 -18.01
N LEU A 134 -29.22 -14.03 -18.00
CA LEU A 134 -30.40 -13.40 -18.60
C LEU A 134 -31.13 -12.41 -17.66
N THR A 135 -30.95 -12.55 -16.35
CA THR A 135 -31.64 -11.72 -15.35
C THR A 135 -30.70 -10.99 -14.40
N ASN A 136 -29.59 -11.60 -14.01
CA ASN A 136 -28.57 -11.05 -13.12
C ASN A 136 -27.37 -10.44 -13.87
N LYS A 137 -27.49 -10.10 -15.16
CA LYS A 137 -26.49 -9.32 -15.90
C LYS A 137 -27.16 -8.16 -16.66
N THR A 138 -26.56 -6.98 -16.65
CA THR A 138 -26.95 -5.82 -17.48
C THR A 138 -25.71 -5.25 -18.15
N GLY A 139 -25.60 -5.39 -19.47
CA GLY A 139 -24.33 -5.17 -20.17
C GLY A 139 -23.27 -6.13 -19.63
N ASP A 140 -22.12 -5.59 -19.23
CA ASP A 140 -21.00 -6.35 -18.65
C ASP A 140 -21.01 -6.40 -17.11
N VAL A 141 -22.10 -5.96 -16.48
CA VAL A 141 -22.23 -5.91 -15.02
C VAL A 141 -23.13 -7.03 -14.51
N TRP A 142 -22.56 -7.90 -13.68
CA TRP A 142 -23.28 -8.93 -12.95
C TRP A 142 -23.85 -8.35 -11.65
N HIS A 143 -25.10 -8.65 -11.30
CA HIS A 143 -25.74 -8.07 -10.13
C HIS A 143 -26.85 -8.94 -9.52
N VAL A 144 -27.02 -8.84 -8.20
CA VAL A 144 -28.10 -9.49 -7.43
C VAL A 144 -28.43 -8.66 -6.19
N LEU A 145 -29.69 -8.70 -5.75
CA LEU A 145 -30.11 -8.15 -4.45
C LEU A 145 -30.50 -9.32 -3.54
N LEU A 146 -29.80 -9.46 -2.42
CA LEU A 146 -30.12 -10.46 -1.40
C LEU A 146 -30.76 -9.78 -0.19
N LYS A 147 -31.83 -10.37 0.35
CA LYS A 147 -32.43 -9.96 1.63
C LYS A 147 -32.35 -11.12 2.61
N GLY A 148 -31.65 -10.91 3.72
CA GLY A 148 -31.41 -11.90 4.75
C GLY A 148 -30.73 -11.25 5.95
N ASP A 149 -30.30 -12.07 6.90
CA ASP A 149 -29.35 -11.64 7.91
C ASP A 149 -27.92 -11.90 7.37
N PHE A 150 -27.06 -10.89 7.44
CA PHE A 150 -25.67 -10.97 6.99
C PHE A 150 -24.68 -10.69 8.14
N LYS A 151 -25.14 -10.76 9.39
CA LYS A 151 -24.26 -10.64 10.54
C LYS A 151 -23.17 -11.73 10.48
N ASP A 152 -21.93 -11.33 10.70
CA ASP A 152 -20.74 -12.20 10.68
C ASP A 152 -20.52 -12.94 9.34
N MET A 153 -21.11 -12.42 8.25
CA MET A 153 -20.98 -12.92 6.88
C MET A 153 -20.16 -11.97 5.99
N LEU A 154 -19.33 -12.57 5.16
CA LEU A 154 -18.50 -11.94 4.14
C LEU A 154 -18.92 -12.44 2.76
N TYR A 155 -18.37 -11.85 1.70
CA TYR A 155 -18.65 -12.28 0.33
C TYR A 155 -17.41 -12.31 -0.58
N GLY A 156 -17.53 -13.02 -1.70
CA GLY A 156 -16.59 -13.02 -2.80
C GLY A 156 -17.24 -13.60 -4.06
N TYR A 157 -16.51 -13.66 -5.16
CA TYR A 157 -17.04 -14.15 -6.43
C TYR A 157 -16.24 -15.32 -6.99
N LYS A 158 -16.92 -16.24 -7.69
CA LYS A 158 -16.30 -17.18 -8.63
C LYS A 158 -16.74 -16.81 -10.03
N PHE A 159 -15.79 -16.66 -10.94
CA PHE A 159 -16.07 -16.45 -12.37
C PHE A 159 -15.63 -17.67 -13.17
N ASN A 160 -16.42 -18.04 -14.15
CA ASN A 160 -16.12 -19.11 -15.10
C ASN A 160 -15.90 -18.52 -16.50
N GLY A 161 -14.99 -19.12 -17.26
CA GLY A 161 -14.56 -18.63 -18.57
C GLY A 161 -13.38 -19.46 -19.07
N ASN A 162 -12.67 -18.94 -20.06
CA ASN A 162 -11.46 -19.60 -20.56
C ASN A 162 -10.28 -19.35 -19.61
N PHE A 163 -9.60 -20.43 -19.24
CA PHE A 163 -8.30 -20.38 -18.57
C PHE A 163 -7.21 -20.73 -19.60
N SER A 164 -6.58 -19.71 -20.16
CA SER A 164 -5.53 -19.77 -21.18
C SER A 164 -4.50 -18.66 -20.91
N PRO A 165 -3.58 -18.86 -19.94
CA PRO A 165 -2.53 -17.89 -19.60
C PRO A 165 -1.68 -17.48 -20.80
N GLU A 166 -1.48 -18.38 -21.77
CA GLU A 166 -0.74 -18.18 -23.03
C GLU A 166 -1.36 -17.17 -24.01
N VAL A 167 -2.57 -16.67 -23.71
CA VAL A 167 -3.22 -15.52 -24.36
C VAL A 167 -3.83 -14.55 -23.35
N GLY A 168 -3.42 -14.63 -22.07
CA GLY A 168 -3.80 -13.66 -21.05
C GLY A 168 -5.17 -13.86 -20.39
N LEU A 169 -5.76 -15.07 -20.46
CA LEU A 169 -7.07 -15.39 -19.89
C LEU A 169 -6.93 -16.25 -18.62
N TYR A 170 -7.50 -15.81 -17.50
CA TYR A 170 -7.26 -16.37 -16.15
C TYR A 170 -8.54 -16.70 -15.36
N TYR A 171 -9.63 -17.06 -16.04
CA TYR A 171 -10.88 -17.44 -15.38
C TYR A 171 -10.78 -18.82 -14.71
N ASP A 172 -10.46 -18.85 -13.42
CA ASP A 172 -10.38 -20.07 -12.61
C ASP A 172 -11.55 -20.14 -11.60
N PRO A 173 -12.63 -20.92 -11.88
CA PRO A 173 -13.79 -21.03 -10.99
C PRO A 173 -13.49 -21.80 -9.69
N SER A 174 -12.28 -22.34 -9.50
CA SER A 174 -11.84 -22.87 -8.19
C SER A 174 -11.46 -21.75 -7.21
N LYS A 175 -11.17 -20.54 -7.70
CA LYS A 175 -10.79 -19.38 -6.88
C LYS A 175 -12.00 -18.54 -6.53
N ILE A 176 -12.06 -18.11 -5.27
CA ILE A 176 -12.95 -17.04 -4.83
C ILE A 176 -12.13 -15.75 -4.87
N VAL A 177 -12.53 -14.83 -5.75
CA VAL A 177 -11.88 -13.53 -5.93
C VAL A 177 -12.62 -12.42 -5.19
N LEU A 178 -11.84 -11.44 -4.74
CA LEU A 178 -12.32 -10.22 -4.10
C LEU A 178 -13.03 -9.32 -5.10
N ASP A 179 -14.09 -8.67 -4.64
CA ASP A 179 -14.72 -7.54 -5.30
C ASP A 179 -13.77 -6.33 -5.29
N PRO A 180 -13.42 -5.74 -6.46
CA PRO A 180 -12.60 -4.54 -6.52
C PRO A 180 -13.13 -3.37 -5.67
N TYR A 181 -14.45 -3.27 -5.47
CA TYR A 181 -15.12 -2.19 -4.74
C TYR A 181 -15.35 -2.49 -3.24
N ALA A 182 -14.81 -3.59 -2.71
CA ALA A 182 -14.95 -3.96 -1.30
C ALA A 182 -14.48 -2.86 -0.34
N LYS A 183 -15.30 -2.55 0.68
CA LYS A 183 -15.00 -1.48 1.66
C LYS A 183 -14.11 -1.92 2.81
N SER A 184 -14.00 -3.23 3.04
CA SER A 184 -12.95 -3.87 3.83
C SER A 184 -12.72 -5.29 3.32
N VAL A 185 -11.51 -5.81 3.50
CA VAL A 185 -11.08 -7.16 3.11
C VAL A 185 -10.61 -7.89 4.36
N ILE A 186 -11.13 -9.11 4.54
CA ILE A 186 -10.89 -9.94 5.72
C ILE A 186 -10.11 -11.19 5.33
N SER A 187 -9.01 -11.41 6.04
CA SER A 187 -8.23 -12.64 6.03
C SER A 187 -7.44 -12.76 7.34
N ARG A 188 -6.25 -12.16 7.41
CA ARG A 188 -5.37 -12.13 8.58
C ARG A 188 -5.59 -10.83 9.36
N GLY A 189 -5.79 -10.94 10.67
CA GLY A 189 -6.11 -9.81 11.56
C GLY A 189 -4.91 -9.13 12.22
N GLU A 190 -3.72 -9.70 12.16
CA GLU A 190 -2.51 -9.17 12.81
C GLU A 190 -1.36 -9.04 11.79
N PHE A 191 -0.60 -7.95 11.91
CA PHE A 191 0.55 -7.67 11.04
C PHE A 191 1.70 -8.65 11.31
N GLY A 192 2.24 -9.26 10.25
CA GLY A 192 3.37 -10.19 10.36
C GLY A 192 2.98 -11.64 10.69
N VAL A 193 1.72 -11.91 11.06
CA VAL A 193 1.23 -13.24 11.41
C VAL A 193 0.76 -14.00 10.16
N LEU A 194 1.34 -15.17 9.89
CA LEU A 194 0.98 -16.04 8.77
C LEU A 194 -0.45 -16.59 8.89
N GLY A 195 -1.04 -16.98 7.76
CA GLY A 195 -2.28 -17.76 7.76
C GLY A 195 -2.06 -19.21 8.22
N HIS A 196 -3.16 -19.97 8.32
CA HIS A 196 -3.12 -21.41 8.61
C HIS A 196 -2.17 -22.15 7.65
N ASP A 197 -1.46 -23.18 8.14
CA ASP A 197 -0.41 -23.92 7.43
C ASP A 197 0.70 -23.03 6.80
N ASP A 198 1.13 -22.00 7.53
CA ASP A 198 2.13 -21.00 7.09
C ASP A 198 1.75 -20.30 5.76
N ASN A 199 0.47 -20.21 5.45
CA ASN A 199 0.01 -19.66 4.18
C ASN A 199 0.15 -18.12 4.15
N ARG A 200 0.95 -17.63 3.20
CA ARG A 200 1.15 -16.19 2.91
C ARG A 200 -0.04 -15.56 2.17
N TRP A 201 -0.85 -16.37 1.50
CA TRP A 201 -2.04 -15.98 0.74
C TRP A 201 -3.24 -16.87 1.13
N PRO A 202 -3.76 -16.77 2.37
CA PRO A 202 -5.00 -17.43 2.75
C PRO A 202 -6.19 -16.84 1.98
N GLN A 203 -7.33 -17.55 1.96
CA GLN A 203 -8.54 -17.01 1.34
C GLN A 203 -8.90 -15.66 1.96
N MET A 204 -9.19 -14.70 1.09
CA MET A 204 -9.64 -13.36 1.45
C MET A 204 -11.12 -13.22 1.08
N ALA A 205 -11.88 -12.46 1.87
CA ALA A 205 -13.29 -12.17 1.57
C ALA A 205 -13.67 -10.73 1.94
N CYS A 206 -14.67 -10.19 1.26
CA CYS A 206 -15.11 -8.80 1.35
C CYS A 206 -16.17 -8.60 2.44
N MET A 207 -16.10 -7.48 3.17
CA MET A 207 -17.12 -7.09 4.15
C MET A 207 -18.48 -6.82 3.50
N ILE A 208 -19.55 -7.44 4.01
CA ILE A 208 -20.92 -7.06 3.67
C ILE A 208 -21.33 -5.84 4.54
N PRO A 209 -21.70 -4.69 3.95
CA PRO A 209 -22.09 -3.51 4.73
C PRO A 209 -23.48 -3.69 5.37
N THR A 210 -23.69 -3.08 6.54
CA THR A 210 -24.98 -3.02 7.24
C THR A 210 -25.54 -1.59 7.27
N ALA A 211 -26.84 -1.44 7.53
CA ALA A 211 -27.52 -0.14 7.55
C ALA A 211 -27.15 0.75 8.77
N GLU A 212 -26.62 0.15 9.83
CA GLU A 212 -26.41 0.77 11.14
C GLU A 212 -25.00 1.39 11.29
N ASN A 213 -24.09 1.05 10.37
CA ASN A 213 -22.67 1.42 10.40
C ASN A 213 -22.39 2.88 9.99
N LYS A 214 -22.95 3.86 10.70
CA LYS A 214 -22.66 5.28 10.47
C LYS A 214 -21.63 5.83 11.45
N PHE A 215 -20.50 6.28 10.93
CA PHE A 215 -19.49 7.03 11.68
C PHE A 215 -19.99 8.46 11.98
N ASP A 216 -19.77 8.94 13.20
CA ASP A 216 -20.05 10.33 13.57
C ASP A 216 -18.82 11.20 13.32
N TRP A 217 -18.90 12.05 12.31
CA TRP A 217 -17.86 13.01 11.98
C TRP A 217 -17.77 14.20 12.94
N GLU A 218 -18.69 14.36 13.91
CA GLU A 218 -18.72 15.49 14.87
C GLU A 218 -18.72 16.88 14.19
N GLY A 219 -19.20 16.96 12.94
CA GLY A 219 -19.22 18.18 12.13
C GLY A 219 -17.93 18.47 11.34
N ASP A 220 -17.02 17.51 11.26
CA ASP A 220 -15.78 17.59 10.48
C ASP A 220 -16.00 17.89 8.98
N SER A 221 -15.04 18.60 8.39
CA SER A 221 -14.96 18.87 6.96
C SER A 221 -13.51 19.09 6.52
N PRO A 222 -13.10 18.68 5.30
CA PRO A 222 -11.76 18.93 4.74
C PRO A 222 -11.28 20.38 4.91
N LEU A 223 -10.01 20.57 5.27
CA LEU A 223 -9.51 21.87 5.74
C LEU A 223 -9.29 22.88 4.61
N LYS A 224 -8.94 22.40 3.42
CA LYS A 224 -8.76 23.20 2.19
C LYS A 224 -7.78 24.37 2.36
N TYR A 225 -6.65 24.17 3.03
CA TYR A 225 -5.57 25.15 3.05
C TYR A 225 -5.09 25.47 1.62
N PRO A 226 -4.70 26.72 1.32
CA PRO A 226 -4.05 27.05 0.07
C PRO A 226 -2.73 26.28 -0.02
N GLN A 227 -2.54 25.54 -1.12
CA GLN A 227 -1.45 24.56 -1.23
C GLN A 227 -0.05 25.15 -0.96
N ARG A 228 0.19 26.42 -1.33
CA ARG A 228 1.46 27.11 -1.09
C ARG A 228 1.83 27.25 0.40
N ASP A 229 0.82 27.24 1.28
CA ASP A 229 0.94 27.43 2.74
C ASP A 229 1.17 26.08 3.46
N LEU A 230 1.32 24.97 2.71
CA LEU A 230 1.55 23.63 3.27
C LEU A 230 3.03 23.38 3.65
N ILE A 231 3.19 22.54 4.66
CA ILE A 231 4.39 21.79 5.01
C ILE A 231 3.95 20.34 5.19
N ILE A 232 4.35 19.47 4.26
CA ILE A 232 3.93 18.06 4.20
C ILE A 232 4.89 17.22 5.06
N TYR A 233 4.36 16.23 5.76
CA TYR A 233 5.10 15.26 6.54
C TYR A 233 4.79 13.84 6.04
N GLU A 234 5.72 13.27 5.27
CA GLU A 234 5.62 11.90 4.75
C GLU A 234 5.87 10.90 5.88
N MET A 235 4.91 10.00 6.14
CA MET A 235 4.98 9.10 7.29
C MET A 235 4.31 7.75 7.09
N HIS A 236 4.79 6.77 7.84
CA HIS A 236 4.28 5.41 7.82
C HIS A 236 3.45 5.10 9.07
N VAL A 237 2.19 4.69 8.93
CA VAL A 237 1.25 4.44 10.05
C VAL A 237 1.86 3.51 11.11
N ARG A 238 2.33 2.32 10.69
CA ARG A 238 3.00 1.39 11.59
C ARG A 238 4.29 1.96 12.19
N GLY A 239 5.26 2.35 11.33
CA GLY A 239 6.55 2.87 11.76
C GLY A 239 6.49 4.03 12.76
N PHE A 240 5.50 4.93 12.63
CA PHE A 240 5.38 6.11 13.51
C PHE A 240 5.19 5.76 14.99
N THR A 241 4.60 4.62 15.33
CA THR A 241 4.31 4.28 16.75
C THR A 241 4.65 2.86 17.18
N GLN A 242 5.15 2.01 16.27
CA GLN A 242 5.48 0.61 16.58
C GLN A 242 6.64 0.44 17.59
N HIS A 243 7.56 1.40 17.71
CA HIS A 243 8.67 1.32 18.66
C HIS A 243 8.21 1.47 20.11
N GLU A 244 8.79 0.70 21.04
CA GLU A 244 8.42 0.70 22.47
C GLU A 244 8.49 2.09 23.14
N SER A 245 9.34 2.99 22.64
CA SER A 245 9.46 4.35 23.17
C SER A 245 8.25 5.25 22.84
N SER A 246 7.33 4.81 21.97
CA SER A 246 6.05 5.49 21.74
C SER A 246 5.18 5.52 23.02
N ARG A 247 5.21 4.44 23.82
CA ARG A 247 4.48 4.29 25.10
C ARG A 247 2.97 4.51 24.99
N ILE A 248 2.36 3.98 23.94
CA ILE A 248 0.91 4.03 23.69
C ILE A 248 0.26 2.64 23.83
N GLU A 249 -1.07 2.57 23.85
CA GLU A 249 -1.81 1.30 24.02
C GLU A 249 -1.83 0.47 22.72
N PHE A 250 -1.93 1.11 21.55
CA PHE A 250 -2.09 0.46 20.25
C PHE A 250 -0.94 0.80 19.28
N PRO A 251 0.30 0.33 19.56
CA PRO A 251 1.48 0.59 18.73
C PRO A 251 1.28 0.12 17.29
N GLY A 252 1.68 0.98 16.35
CA GLY A 252 1.67 0.69 14.92
C GLY A 252 0.30 0.74 14.24
N THR A 253 -0.69 1.39 14.85
CA THR A 253 -2.07 1.46 14.36
C THR A 253 -2.54 2.88 14.05
N TYR A 254 -3.68 3.03 13.36
CA TYR A 254 -4.34 4.32 13.15
C TYR A 254 -4.64 5.06 14.48
N LEU A 255 -5.10 4.36 15.51
CA LEU A 255 -5.29 4.92 16.86
C LEU A 255 -3.97 5.39 17.47
N GLY A 256 -2.90 4.64 17.26
CA GLY A 256 -1.58 5.03 17.73
C GLY A 256 -1.09 6.33 17.09
N VAL A 257 -1.35 6.54 15.79
CA VAL A 257 -1.08 7.83 15.14
C VAL A 257 -1.88 8.96 15.81
N VAL A 258 -3.17 8.75 16.11
CA VAL A 258 -4.03 9.74 16.80
C VAL A 258 -3.42 10.20 18.12
N GLU A 259 -2.93 9.27 18.95
CA GLU A 259 -2.27 9.58 20.24
C GLU A 259 -0.99 10.44 20.08
N LYS A 260 -0.43 10.53 18.88
CA LYS A 260 0.83 11.23 18.58
C LYS A 260 0.69 12.43 17.64
N LEU A 261 -0.51 12.77 17.16
CA LEU A 261 -0.71 13.94 16.28
C LEU A 261 -0.25 15.28 16.89
N ASP A 262 -0.27 15.41 18.22
CA ASP A 262 0.20 16.63 18.90
C ASP A 262 1.70 16.90 18.69
N HIS A 263 2.51 15.86 18.44
CA HIS A 263 3.93 16.03 18.07
C HIS A 263 4.09 16.68 16.68
N LEU A 264 3.24 16.32 15.73
CA LEU A 264 3.26 16.90 14.38
C LEU A 264 2.83 18.37 14.42
N LYS A 265 1.85 18.68 15.28
CA LYS A 265 1.47 20.06 15.60
C LYS A 265 2.58 20.85 16.31
N GLU A 266 3.35 20.22 17.20
CA GLU A 266 4.56 20.80 17.82
C GLU A 266 5.65 21.10 16.77
N LEU A 267 5.88 20.17 15.83
CA LEU A 267 6.80 20.36 14.71
C LEU A 267 6.33 21.47 13.76
N GLY A 268 5.04 21.81 13.74
CA GLY A 268 4.47 22.86 12.90
C GLY A 268 4.14 22.41 11.47
N VAL A 269 3.94 21.12 11.25
CA VAL A 269 3.39 20.61 9.97
C VAL A 269 1.88 20.73 9.95
N ASN A 270 1.30 20.98 8.78
CA ASN A 270 -0.15 21.16 8.58
C ASN A 270 -0.71 20.21 7.51
N CYS A 271 0.08 19.23 7.07
CA CYS A 271 -0.35 18.13 6.21
C CYS A 271 0.48 16.88 6.55
N ILE A 272 -0.16 15.71 6.64
CA ILE A 272 0.52 14.41 6.64
C ILE A 272 0.29 13.73 5.29
N GLU A 273 1.33 13.09 4.76
CA GLU A 273 1.24 12.22 3.59
C GLU A 273 1.46 10.78 4.09
N LEU A 274 0.38 10.02 4.17
CA LEU A 274 0.41 8.64 4.62
C LEU A 274 0.92 7.73 3.51
N MET A 275 1.99 6.99 3.77
CA MET A 275 2.40 5.84 2.96
C MET A 275 1.23 4.83 2.78
N PRO A 276 1.24 3.99 1.74
CA PRO A 276 0.07 3.25 1.26
C PRO A 276 -0.83 2.65 2.36
N CYS A 277 -2.02 3.23 2.49
CA CYS A 277 -3.04 2.82 3.47
C CYS A 277 -4.18 1.98 2.88
N HIS A 278 -4.15 1.69 1.57
CA HIS A 278 -4.99 0.66 0.96
C HIS A 278 -4.59 -0.74 1.49
N GLU A 279 -5.51 -1.70 1.48
CA GLU A 279 -5.21 -3.09 1.87
C GLU A 279 -4.10 -3.68 0.95
N PHE A 280 -3.00 -4.11 1.57
CA PHE A 280 -1.85 -4.78 0.92
C PHE A 280 -1.41 -5.99 1.77
N ASN A 281 -0.66 -6.94 1.19
CA ASN A 281 -0.18 -8.11 1.93
C ASN A 281 1.29 -7.97 2.36
N GLU A 282 1.54 -7.68 3.65
CA GLU A 282 2.91 -7.59 4.20
C GLU A 282 3.69 -8.91 4.10
N LEU A 283 3.01 -10.05 3.92
CA LEU A 283 3.64 -11.36 3.84
C LEU A 283 3.90 -11.86 2.41
N GLU A 284 3.68 -11.05 1.38
CA GLU A 284 3.74 -11.49 -0.03
C GLU A 284 5.09 -12.13 -0.42
N TYR A 285 6.20 -11.55 0.05
CA TYR A 285 7.56 -12.08 -0.08
C TYR A 285 8.19 -12.45 1.27
N TYR A 286 7.36 -12.88 2.24
CA TYR A 286 7.84 -13.35 3.53
C TYR A 286 8.91 -14.44 3.38
N GLY A 287 10.06 -14.23 4.00
CA GLY A 287 11.23 -15.10 3.90
C GLY A 287 12.31 -14.71 4.91
N TYR A 288 13.02 -15.72 5.41
CA TYR A 288 14.06 -15.53 6.43
C TYR A 288 15.23 -14.71 5.90
N ASN A 289 15.63 -13.70 6.66
CA ASN A 289 16.75 -12.83 6.39
C ASN A 289 17.99 -13.33 7.15
N SER A 290 18.91 -13.99 6.45
CA SER A 290 20.13 -14.52 7.06
C SER A 290 21.13 -13.46 7.53
N VAL A 291 20.97 -12.18 7.11
CA VAL A 291 21.89 -11.09 7.45
C VAL A 291 21.54 -10.46 8.81
N LEU A 292 20.26 -10.23 9.07
CA LEU A 292 19.79 -9.69 10.36
C LEU A 292 19.32 -10.77 11.35
N GLY A 293 18.99 -11.98 10.86
CA GLY A 293 18.38 -13.03 11.68
C GLY A 293 16.88 -12.85 11.92
N ASP A 294 16.22 -12.00 11.11
CA ASP A 294 14.78 -11.72 11.15
C ASP A 294 14.09 -12.24 9.87
N TYR A 295 12.94 -11.66 9.50
CA TYR A 295 12.20 -12.00 8.29
C TYR A 295 11.87 -10.74 7.49
N LYS A 296 12.01 -10.84 6.17
CA LYS A 296 11.57 -9.80 5.24
C LYS A 296 10.04 -9.79 5.15
N VAL A 297 9.44 -8.62 5.10
CA VAL A 297 8.00 -8.37 4.87
C VAL A 297 7.82 -7.18 3.95
N ASN A 298 6.73 -7.05 3.20
CA ASN A 298 6.41 -5.76 2.60
C ASN A 298 6.00 -4.80 3.72
N PHE A 299 6.93 -3.94 4.12
CA PHE A 299 6.66 -2.97 5.18
C PHE A 299 5.91 -1.77 4.60
N TRP A 300 6.45 -1.16 3.53
CA TRP A 300 5.94 0.10 2.95
C TRP A 300 4.54 0.01 2.32
N GLY A 301 4.12 -1.15 1.81
CA GLY A 301 2.77 -1.35 1.28
C GLY A 301 2.55 -0.98 -0.20
N TYR A 302 3.60 -0.70 -0.98
CA TYR A 302 3.53 -0.49 -2.44
C TYR A 302 3.27 -1.80 -3.22
N SER A 303 2.16 -2.47 -2.90
CA SER A 303 1.65 -3.69 -3.55
C SER A 303 0.17 -3.85 -3.18
N THR A 304 -0.70 -3.02 -3.78
CA THR A 304 -2.12 -2.93 -3.35
C THR A 304 -2.91 -4.19 -3.76
N VAL A 305 -3.64 -4.76 -2.80
CA VAL A 305 -4.61 -5.86 -2.97
C VAL A 305 -6.02 -5.32 -3.21
N ASN A 306 -6.47 -4.33 -2.43
CA ASN A 306 -7.77 -3.69 -2.62
C ASN A 306 -7.72 -2.18 -2.32
N TYR A 307 -8.22 -1.38 -3.26
CA TYR A 307 -8.09 0.08 -3.25
C TYR A 307 -9.18 0.80 -2.45
N PHE A 308 -10.32 0.16 -2.17
CA PHE A 308 -11.43 0.76 -1.41
C PHE A 308 -11.43 0.38 0.07
N SER A 309 -10.53 -0.53 0.46
CA SER A 309 -10.37 -1.02 1.83
C SER A 309 -9.17 -0.35 2.50
N PRO A 310 -9.29 0.20 3.72
CA PRO A 310 -8.12 0.53 4.53
C PRO A 310 -7.37 -0.76 4.91
N MET A 311 -6.06 -0.64 5.13
CA MET A 311 -5.21 -1.74 5.60
C MET A 311 -5.65 -2.24 6.98
N THR A 312 -6.33 -3.38 6.99
CA THR A 312 -7.00 -3.95 8.17
C THR A 312 -6.01 -4.25 9.30
N ARG A 313 -4.76 -4.58 8.95
CA ARG A 313 -3.65 -4.87 9.90
C ARG A 313 -2.96 -3.61 10.45
N TYR A 314 -3.40 -2.42 10.07
CA TYR A 314 -3.10 -1.17 10.77
C TYR A 314 -4.22 -0.75 11.74
N SER A 315 -5.26 -1.56 11.90
CA SER A 315 -6.29 -1.33 12.92
C SER A 315 -5.93 -1.99 14.25
N SER A 316 -6.26 -1.34 15.37
CA SER A 316 -6.19 -1.96 16.71
C SER A 316 -7.15 -3.14 16.87
N ALA A 317 -8.14 -3.20 16.00
CA ALA A 317 -9.19 -4.21 16.00
C ALA A 317 -8.92 -5.39 15.08
N GLY A 318 -8.01 -5.26 14.11
CA GLY A 318 -7.78 -6.26 13.09
C GLY A 318 -9.07 -6.60 12.33
N THR A 319 -9.39 -7.89 12.22
CA THR A 319 -10.58 -8.39 11.51
C THR A 319 -11.88 -8.37 12.35
N ARG A 320 -11.88 -7.79 13.56
CA ARG A 320 -13.10 -7.61 14.37
C ARG A 320 -14.15 -6.77 13.62
N ASN A 321 -15.43 -7.01 13.94
CA ASN A 321 -16.58 -6.37 13.30
C ASN A 321 -16.53 -6.40 11.75
N CYS A 322 -16.00 -7.49 11.18
CA CYS A 322 -15.77 -7.67 9.74
C CYS A 322 -14.97 -6.51 9.09
N GLY A 323 -14.06 -5.88 9.84
CA GLY A 323 -13.19 -4.79 9.36
C GLY A 323 -13.82 -3.39 9.40
N LEU A 324 -15.05 -3.26 9.89
CA LEU A 324 -15.68 -1.96 10.16
C LEU A 324 -14.82 -1.08 11.07
N ASP A 325 -14.15 -1.70 12.05
CA ASP A 325 -13.32 -0.98 13.01
C ASP A 325 -12.11 -0.31 12.31
N ALA A 326 -11.51 -0.95 11.29
CA ALA A 326 -10.43 -0.34 10.51
C ALA A 326 -10.89 0.89 9.72
N ILE A 327 -12.12 0.84 9.17
CA ILE A 327 -12.76 1.99 8.51
C ILE A 327 -12.97 3.13 9.53
N ASN A 328 -13.53 2.82 10.71
CA ASN A 328 -13.82 3.81 11.74
C ASN A 328 -12.56 4.42 12.35
N GLU A 329 -11.50 3.64 12.56
CA GLU A 329 -10.23 4.13 13.07
C GLU A 329 -9.50 5.02 12.07
N PHE A 330 -9.56 4.72 10.76
CA PHE A 330 -9.05 5.63 9.74
C PHE A 330 -9.84 6.95 9.71
N LYS A 331 -11.19 6.90 9.75
CA LYS A 331 -12.03 8.11 9.82
C LYS A 331 -11.74 8.93 11.08
N LEU A 332 -11.50 8.26 12.22
CA LEU A 332 -11.08 8.91 13.45
C LEU A 332 -9.70 9.58 13.34
N LEU A 333 -8.73 8.96 12.66
CA LEU A 333 -7.44 9.56 12.35
C LEU A 333 -7.59 10.86 11.57
N VAL A 334 -8.36 10.84 10.47
CA VAL A 334 -8.63 12.04 9.65
C VAL A 334 -9.29 13.14 10.48
N ARG A 335 -10.36 12.80 11.20
CA ARG A 335 -11.10 13.74 12.07
C ARG A 335 -10.22 14.39 13.15
N GLU A 336 -9.34 13.61 13.78
CA GLU A 336 -8.45 14.11 14.83
C GLU A 336 -7.24 14.90 14.28
N ALA A 337 -6.83 14.64 13.03
CA ALA A 337 -5.88 15.48 12.29
C ALA A 337 -6.51 16.83 11.92
N HIS A 338 -7.75 16.81 11.38
CA HIS A 338 -8.50 18.02 11.05
C HIS A 338 -8.73 18.93 12.26
N LYS A 339 -9.17 18.37 13.40
CA LYS A 339 -9.27 19.10 14.68
C LYS A 339 -7.96 19.77 15.13
N ARG A 340 -6.82 19.24 14.69
CA ARG A 340 -5.49 19.81 14.98
C ARG A 340 -5.02 20.83 13.95
N GLY A 341 -5.71 20.93 12.81
CA GLY A 341 -5.35 21.79 11.68
C GLY A 341 -4.35 21.14 10.74
N ILE A 342 -4.40 19.81 10.59
CA ILE A 342 -3.52 18.99 9.76
C ILE A 342 -4.37 18.31 8.67
N GLU A 343 -4.07 18.56 7.40
CA GLU A 343 -4.65 17.85 6.25
C GLU A 343 -4.11 16.42 6.16
N VAL A 344 -4.91 15.49 5.60
CA VAL A 344 -4.48 14.10 5.37
C VAL A 344 -4.45 13.81 3.88
N PHE A 345 -3.24 13.52 3.36
CA PHE A 345 -3.04 12.93 2.04
C PHE A 345 -2.77 11.43 2.15
N MET A 346 -3.11 10.71 1.08
CA MET A 346 -2.75 9.31 0.90
C MET A 346 -1.82 9.12 -0.29
N ASP A 347 -0.76 8.33 -0.11
CA ASP A 347 -0.03 7.72 -1.22
C ASP A 347 -0.89 6.61 -1.85
N VAL A 348 -1.06 6.65 -3.17
CA VAL A 348 -1.95 5.77 -3.93
C VAL A 348 -1.25 5.14 -5.14
N VAL A 349 -1.25 3.80 -5.14
CA VAL A 349 -0.43 2.97 -6.03
C VAL A 349 -1.25 2.42 -7.19
N PHE A 350 -1.86 3.31 -7.99
CA PHE A 350 -2.71 2.89 -9.12
C PHE A 350 -1.94 2.34 -10.33
N ASN A 351 -0.61 2.32 -10.29
CA ASN A 351 0.22 1.95 -11.43
C ASN A 351 0.43 0.43 -11.60
N HIS A 352 0.28 -0.36 -10.51
CA HIS A 352 0.39 -1.82 -10.50
C HIS A 352 -0.39 -2.43 -9.32
N THR A 353 -0.45 -3.76 -9.21
CA THR A 353 -1.16 -4.46 -8.12
C THR A 353 -0.35 -5.62 -7.53
N ALA A 354 -0.78 -6.09 -6.35
CA ALA A 354 -0.25 -7.27 -5.66
C ALA A 354 -0.42 -8.61 -6.41
N GLU A 355 -1.17 -8.65 -7.51
CA GLU A 355 -1.29 -9.88 -8.31
C GLU A 355 0.00 -10.17 -9.11
N GLY A 356 0.97 -9.25 -9.16
CA GLY A 356 2.26 -9.45 -9.84
C GLY A 356 2.10 -9.83 -11.31
N ASN A 357 3.02 -10.61 -11.87
CA ASN A 357 2.94 -11.14 -13.24
C ASN A 357 2.17 -12.47 -13.29
N GLU A 358 2.32 -13.26 -14.37
CA GLU A 358 1.68 -14.57 -14.57
C GLU A 358 1.95 -15.63 -13.48
N LYS A 359 2.96 -15.40 -12.62
CA LYS A 359 3.34 -16.29 -11.50
C LYS A 359 2.81 -15.81 -10.15
N GLY A 360 2.22 -14.62 -10.09
CA GLY A 360 1.61 -14.09 -8.89
C GLY A 360 0.22 -14.69 -8.62
N PRO A 361 -0.41 -14.35 -7.49
CA PRO A 361 -1.69 -14.92 -7.07
C PRO A 361 -2.85 -14.45 -7.97
N ILE A 362 -3.97 -15.20 -7.93
CA ILE A 362 -5.27 -14.75 -8.45
C ILE A 362 -6.10 -14.35 -7.22
N LEU A 363 -6.29 -13.04 -7.03
CA LEU A 363 -6.91 -12.43 -5.85
C LEU A 363 -8.17 -11.64 -6.22
N SER A 364 -8.14 -10.88 -7.30
CA SER A 364 -9.20 -9.98 -7.74
C SER A 364 -9.16 -9.78 -9.25
N PHE A 365 -8.62 -8.66 -9.72
CA PHE A 365 -8.70 -8.17 -11.11
C PHE A 365 -8.39 -9.23 -12.19
N ARG A 366 -7.38 -10.08 -11.98
CA ARG A 366 -6.99 -11.17 -12.88
C ARG A 366 -8.10 -12.20 -13.08
N GLY A 367 -8.73 -12.62 -11.99
CA GLY A 367 -9.84 -13.58 -12.04
C GLY A 367 -11.20 -12.94 -12.32
N VAL A 368 -11.32 -11.61 -12.17
CA VAL A 368 -12.52 -10.84 -12.54
C VAL A 368 -12.54 -10.56 -14.04
N ASP A 369 -11.50 -9.92 -14.61
CA ASP A 369 -11.33 -9.74 -16.07
C ASP A 369 -9.90 -9.27 -16.44
N ASN A 370 -8.94 -10.20 -16.51
CA ASN A 370 -7.50 -9.89 -16.64
C ASN A 370 -7.13 -8.90 -17.77
N SER A 371 -7.74 -9.04 -18.96
CA SER A 371 -7.43 -8.24 -20.15
C SER A 371 -7.98 -6.80 -20.10
N ILE A 372 -8.95 -6.55 -19.22
CA ILE A 372 -9.52 -5.23 -18.97
C ILE A 372 -8.65 -4.46 -17.99
N TYR A 373 -8.27 -5.10 -16.88
CA TYR A 373 -7.58 -4.45 -15.76
C TYR A 373 -6.06 -4.35 -15.92
N TYR A 374 -5.40 -5.24 -16.67
CA TYR A 374 -3.95 -5.19 -16.87
C TYR A 374 -3.55 -4.84 -18.29
N MET A 375 -2.42 -4.14 -18.41
CA MET A 375 -1.82 -3.81 -19.68
C MET A 375 -1.10 -5.05 -20.24
N LEU A 376 -1.65 -5.64 -21.30
CA LEU A 376 -1.15 -6.89 -21.90
C LEU A 376 -0.62 -6.69 -23.33
N ALA A 377 0.43 -7.45 -23.66
CA ALA A 377 0.87 -7.66 -25.03
C ALA A 377 -0.05 -8.65 -25.78
N PRO A 378 0.03 -8.77 -27.12
CA PRO A 378 -0.91 -9.56 -27.91
C PRO A 378 -0.96 -11.07 -27.63
N LYS A 379 -0.01 -11.64 -26.87
CA LYS A 379 -0.06 -13.04 -26.41
C LYS A 379 -0.20 -13.14 -24.89
N GLY A 380 -0.76 -12.11 -24.26
CA GLY A 380 -1.07 -12.10 -22.83
C GLY A 380 0.11 -11.82 -21.90
N GLU A 381 1.31 -11.52 -22.42
CA GLU A 381 2.43 -11.11 -21.56
C GLU A 381 2.11 -9.76 -20.88
N PHE A 382 2.36 -9.66 -19.57
CA PHE A 382 2.15 -8.42 -18.83
C PHE A 382 3.20 -7.37 -19.20
N TYR A 383 2.78 -6.15 -19.53
CA TYR A 383 3.68 -5.01 -19.54
C TYR A 383 4.13 -4.70 -18.11
N ASN A 384 5.40 -4.35 -17.92
CA ASN A 384 6.00 -4.09 -16.62
C ASN A 384 6.67 -2.71 -16.55
N TYR A 385 5.90 -1.64 -16.77
CA TYR A 385 6.39 -0.26 -16.64
C TYR A 385 6.61 0.16 -15.18
N SER A 386 5.98 -0.53 -14.22
CA SER A 386 6.14 -0.31 -12.77
C SER A 386 7.43 -0.94 -12.21
N GLY A 387 7.94 -2.00 -12.85
CA GLY A 387 8.98 -2.87 -12.30
C GLY A 387 8.42 -4.04 -11.46
N CYS A 388 7.20 -3.93 -10.93
CA CYS A 388 6.60 -4.86 -9.97
C CYS A 388 5.86 -6.06 -10.58
N GLY A 389 5.98 -6.28 -11.90
CA GLY A 389 5.52 -7.48 -12.60
C GLY A 389 4.25 -7.31 -13.43
N ASN A 390 3.43 -6.31 -13.12
CA ASN A 390 2.31 -5.87 -13.96
C ASN A 390 2.25 -4.34 -14.08
N THR A 391 1.50 -3.88 -15.07
CA THR A 391 1.08 -2.48 -15.18
C THR A 391 -0.44 -2.46 -15.22
N PHE A 392 -1.07 -1.69 -14.35
CA PHE A 392 -2.51 -1.52 -14.34
C PHE A 392 -2.96 -0.74 -15.58
N ASN A 393 -4.10 -1.09 -16.16
CA ASN A 393 -4.52 -0.60 -17.48
C ASN A 393 -5.20 0.78 -17.39
N CYS A 394 -4.54 1.73 -16.72
CA CYS A 394 -5.12 2.96 -16.17
C CYS A 394 -6.06 3.73 -17.12
N ASN A 395 -5.72 3.83 -18.41
CA ASN A 395 -6.52 4.56 -19.38
C ASN A 395 -7.65 3.75 -20.06
N HIS A 396 -7.86 2.47 -19.74
CA HIS A 396 -9.02 1.70 -20.22
C HIS A 396 -10.31 2.22 -19.56
N PRO A 397 -11.44 2.42 -20.28
CA PRO A 397 -12.62 3.13 -19.75
C PRO A 397 -13.15 2.62 -18.40
N VAL A 398 -13.20 1.30 -18.21
CA VAL A 398 -13.63 0.65 -16.95
C VAL A 398 -12.66 0.93 -15.81
N VAL A 399 -11.36 0.91 -16.10
CA VAL A 399 -10.29 1.14 -15.12
C VAL A 399 -10.23 2.62 -14.75
N ARG A 400 -10.42 3.53 -15.70
CA ARG A 400 -10.58 4.97 -15.42
C ARG A 400 -11.73 5.21 -14.44
N GLN A 401 -12.89 4.61 -14.70
CA GLN A 401 -14.06 4.76 -13.84
C GLN A 401 -13.81 4.21 -12.43
N PHE A 402 -13.17 3.04 -12.32
CA PHE A 402 -12.73 2.45 -11.05
C PHE A 402 -11.79 3.36 -10.25
N ILE A 403 -10.78 3.95 -10.89
CA ILE A 403 -9.84 4.88 -10.22
C ILE A 403 -10.58 6.14 -9.74
N LEU A 404 -11.44 6.74 -10.57
CA LEU A 404 -12.23 7.91 -10.15
C LEU A 404 -13.18 7.59 -8.99
N ASP A 405 -13.89 6.47 -9.02
CA ASP A 405 -14.82 6.09 -7.96
C ASP A 405 -14.09 5.73 -6.64
N CYS A 406 -12.85 5.22 -6.74
CA CYS A 406 -11.98 5.03 -5.59
C CYS A 406 -11.59 6.37 -4.95
N LEU A 407 -11.05 7.31 -5.74
CA LEU A 407 -10.66 8.64 -5.26
C LEU A 407 -11.84 9.39 -4.65
N ARG A 408 -13.00 9.37 -5.33
CA ARG A 408 -14.24 9.95 -4.81
C ARG A 408 -14.64 9.32 -3.48
N TYR A 409 -14.55 7.99 -3.31
CA TYR A 409 -14.84 7.34 -2.04
C TYR A 409 -13.94 7.83 -0.91
N TRP A 410 -12.62 7.88 -1.10
CA TRP A 410 -11.69 8.36 -0.07
C TRP A 410 -11.92 9.84 0.29
N VAL A 411 -12.32 10.68 -0.67
CA VAL A 411 -12.69 12.08 -0.41
C VAL A 411 -14.04 12.19 0.31
N THR A 412 -15.10 11.55 -0.20
CA THR A 412 -16.47 11.79 0.29
C THR A 412 -16.84 10.97 1.53
N GLU A 413 -16.33 9.75 1.64
CA GLU A 413 -16.63 8.86 2.77
C GLU A 413 -15.55 8.87 3.86
N MET A 414 -14.29 9.13 3.49
CA MET A 414 -13.14 9.08 4.40
C MET A 414 -12.50 10.47 4.65
N HIS A 415 -13.02 11.54 4.03
CA HIS A 415 -12.60 12.95 4.21
C HIS A 415 -11.13 13.27 3.87
N VAL A 416 -10.48 12.48 3.01
CA VAL A 416 -9.09 12.72 2.57
C VAL A 416 -8.96 14.02 1.75
N ASP A 417 -7.98 14.88 2.06
CA ASP A 417 -7.77 16.19 1.41
C ASP A 417 -6.97 16.12 0.09
N GLY A 418 -6.21 15.05 -0.13
CA GLY A 418 -5.29 14.95 -1.25
C GLY A 418 -4.67 13.57 -1.47
N PHE A 419 -3.98 13.42 -2.60
CA PHE A 419 -3.37 12.17 -3.03
C PHE A 419 -2.00 12.41 -3.67
N ARG A 420 -1.01 11.60 -3.29
CA ARG A 420 0.26 11.44 -4.00
C ARG A 420 0.20 10.15 -4.82
N PHE A 421 0.42 10.27 -6.13
CA PHE A 421 0.30 9.17 -7.08
C PHE A 421 1.67 8.58 -7.37
N ASP A 422 1.87 7.35 -6.92
CA ASP A 422 3.06 6.54 -7.17
C ASP A 422 3.23 6.22 -8.66
N LEU A 423 4.45 6.39 -9.17
CA LEU A 423 4.84 6.23 -10.58
C LEU A 423 3.78 6.76 -11.57
N ALA A 424 3.27 7.97 -11.32
CA ALA A 424 2.13 8.59 -12.00
C ALA A 424 2.28 8.66 -13.53
N SER A 425 3.50 8.60 -14.06
CA SER A 425 3.73 8.52 -15.51
C SER A 425 3.02 7.34 -16.18
N ILE A 426 2.78 6.23 -15.48
CA ILE A 426 2.00 5.09 -15.98
C ILE A 426 0.54 5.48 -16.27
N MET A 427 -0.05 6.39 -15.49
CA MET A 427 -1.38 6.94 -15.73
C MET A 427 -1.46 7.81 -17.00
N THR A 428 -0.30 8.18 -17.59
CA THR A 428 -0.25 8.85 -18.90
C THR A 428 -0.21 7.89 -20.08
N ARG A 429 0.07 6.60 -19.89
CA ARG A 429 0.27 5.63 -20.97
C ARG A 429 -1.06 5.12 -21.56
N SER A 430 -1.08 4.90 -22.88
CA SER A 430 -2.19 4.28 -23.61
C SER A 430 -2.44 2.84 -23.13
N SER A 431 -3.72 2.45 -23.04
CA SER A 431 -4.15 1.13 -22.58
C SER A 431 -3.91 0.03 -23.63
N SER A 432 -3.79 -1.22 -23.18
CA SER A 432 -4.04 -2.36 -24.07
C SER A 432 -5.53 -2.43 -24.43
N LEU A 433 -5.83 -3.01 -25.60
CA LEU A 433 -7.18 -3.05 -26.19
C LEU A 433 -7.78 -1.66 -26.50
N TRP A 434 -6.93 -0.69 -26.83
CA TRP A 434 -7.37 0.55 -27.49
C TRP A 434 -7.74 0.23 -28.95
N ASP A 435 -8.88 -0.45 -29.16
CA ASP A 435 -9.68 -0.23 -30.35
C ASP A 435 -9.94 1.28 -30.37
N ALA A 436 -9.27 1.98 -31.27
CA ALA A 436 -9.20 3.42 -31.19
C ALA A 436 -10.57 4.00 -31.47
N VAL A 437 -11.36 4.28 -30.44
CA VAL A 437 -12.65 4.94 -30.54
C VAL A 437 -12.56 6.28 -29.83
N ASN A 438 -13.01 7.34 -30.50
CA ASN A 438 -13.09 8.66 -29.89
C ASN A 438 -14.16 8.69 -28.78
N VAL A 439 -14.27 9.80 -28.06
CA VAL A 439 -15.26 10.00 -26.98
C VAL A 439 -16.72 9.82 -27.45
N PHE A 440 -16.96 9.80 -28.77
CA PHE A 440 -18.26 9.58 -29.41
C PHE A 440 -18.42 8.16 -29.99
N GLY A 441 -17.53 7.22 -29.66
CA GLY A 441 -17.60 5.82 -30.09
C GLY A 441 -17.26 5.56 -31.57
N SER A 442 -16.67 6.53 -32.27
CA SER A 442 -16.27 6.36 -33.68
C SER A 442 -14.82 5.90 -33.79
N PRO A 443 -14.50 4.89 -34.63
CA PRO A 443 -13.12 4.49 -34.90
C PRO A 443 -12.24 5.65 -35.37
N ILE A 444 -11.07 5.79 -34.77
CA ILE A 444 -10.01 6.74 -35.14
C ILE A 444 -9.19 6.04 -36.22
N GLU A 445 -9.60 6.20 -37.47
CA GLU A 445 -8.76 5.79 -38.61
C GLU A 445 -7.44 6.57 -38.58
N GLY A 446 -6.33 5.86 -38.38
CA GLY A 446 -4.98 6.36 -38.68
C GLY A 446 -4.10 6.75 -37.48
N ASP A 447 -4.54 6.60 -36.23
CA ASP A 447 -3.67 6.90 -35.09
C ASP A 447 -2.75 5.72 -34.72
N LEU A 448 -1.44 5.95 -34.77
CA LEU A 448 -0.38 4.95 -34.51
C LEU A 448 -0.15 4.72 -33.00
N LEU A 449 -1.22 4.79 -32.21
CA LEU A 449 -1.20 4.68 -30.75
C LEU A 449 -1.00 3.23 -30.30
N THR A 450 0.26 2.78 -30.29
CA THR A 450 0.64 1.51 -29.64
C THR A 450 0.37 1.54 -28.14
N THR A 451 0.06 0.39 -27.55
CA THR A 451 -0.01 0.19 -26.09
C THR A 451 1.25 0.74 -25.39
N GLY A 452 1.09 1.42 -24.27
CA GLY A 452 2.21 1.96 -23.48
C GLY A 452 2.73 3.33 -23.94
N THR A 453 2.25 3.88 -25.06
CA THR A 453 2.62 5.22 -25.55
C THR A 453 2.13 6.31 -24.59
N PRO A 454 3.00 7.21 -24.10
CA PRO A 454 2.59 8.33 -23.25
C PRO A 454 1.71 9.31 -24.03
N LEU A 455 0.52 9.57 -23.51
CA LEU A 455 -0.45 10.49 -24.08
C LEU A 455 -0.17 11.92 -23.60
N SER A 456 -0.31 12.90 -24.50
CA SER A 456 -0.27 14.34 -24.15
C SER A 456 -1.52 14.80 -23.39
N SER A 457 -2.65 14.11 -23.58
CA SER A 457 -3.91 14.35 -22.89
C SER A 457 -4.53 13.02 -22.47
N PRO A 458 -3.96 12.35 -21.45
CA PRO A 458 -4.45 11.05 -20.98
C PRO A 458 -5.85 11.20 -20.35
N PRO A 459 -6.87 10.46 -20.83
CA PRO A 459 -8.24 10.65 -20.38
C PRO A 459 -8.45 10.44 -18.88
N LEU A 460 -7.65 9.60 -18.20
CA LEU A 460 -7.73 9.45 -16.75
C LEU A 460 -7.43 10.77 -16.03
N ILE A 461 -6.34 11.43 -16.40
CA ILE A 461 -5.90 12.68 -15.76
C ILE A 461 -6.84 13.84 -16.12
N ASP A 462 -7.37 13.86 -17.35
CA ASP A 462 -8.42 14.80 -17.76
C ASP A 462 -9.68 14.64 -16.92
N MET A 463 -10.17 13.40 -16.77
CA MET A 463 -11.35 13.09 -15.95
C MET A 463 -11.14 13.49 -14.49
N MET A 464 -9.98 13.17 -13.88
CA MET A 464 -9.67 13.56 -12.50
C MET A 464 -9.56 15.07 -12.31
N SER A 465 -8.89 15.77 -13.24
CA SER A 465 -8.65 17.22 -13.14
C SER A 465 -9.89 18.08 -13.34
N ASN A 466 -10.94 17.52 -13.95
CA ASN A 466 -12.23 18.18 -14.18
C ASN A 466 -13.38 17.57 -13.36
N ASP A 467 -13.09 16.68 -12.40
CA ASP A 467 -14.11 16.04 -11.58
C ASP A 467 -14.66 17.03 -10.51
N PRO A 468 -15.99 17.24 -10.41
CA PRO A 468 -16.57 18.19 -9.45
C PRO A 468 -16.40 17.83 -7.96
N ILE A 469 -16.01 16.60 -7.63
CA ILE A 469 -15.69 16.16 -6.26
C ILE A 469 -14.19 16.36 -6.00
N LEU A 470 -13.33 16.12 -7.00
CA LEU A 470 -11.88 16.23 -6.87
C LEU A 470 -11.33 17.65 -7.13
N CYS A 471 -12.15 18.60 -7.55
CA CYS A 471 -11.68 19.94 -7.96
C CYS A 471 -11.04 20.79 -6.83
N ASP A 472 -11.37 20.52 -5.57
CA ASP A 472 -10.74 21.14 -4.39
C ASP A 472 -9.67 20.23 -3.73
N VAL A 473 -9.44 19.04 -4.28
CA VAL A 473 -8.53 18.00 -3.75
C VAL A 473 -7.13 18.19 -4.31
N LYS A 474 -6.11 17.99 -3.48
CA LYS A 474 -4.71 18.22 -3.87
C LYS A 474 -4.14 16.98 -4.56
N LEU A 475 -3.66 17.13 -5.80
CA LEU A 475 -3.14 16.02 -6.62
C LEU A 475 -1.63 16.21 -6.86
N ILE A 476 -0.83 15.26 -6.39
CA ILE A 476 0.64 15.25 -6.47
C ILE A 476 1.10 14.05 -7.29
N ALA A 477 1.89 14.27 -8.34
CA ALA A 477 2.43 13.22 -9.18
C ALA A 477 3.90 12.91 -8.85
N GLU A 478 4.22 11.64 -8.65
CA GLU A 478 5.57 11.13 -8.92
C GLU A 478 5.72 10.97 -10.45
N ALA A 479 6.23 12.01 -11.11
CA ALA A 479 6.20 12.12 -12.56
C ALA A 479 7.33 11.34 -13.27
N TRP A 480 7.47 10.05 -12.97
CA TRP A 480 8.32 9.09 -13.68
C TRP A 480 7.80 7.65 -13.57
N ASP A 481 8.40 6.71 -14.31
CA ASP A 481 8.18 5.27 -14.14
C ASP A 481 9.44 4.42 -14.38
N ALA A 482 9.43 3.17 -13.90
CA ALA A 482 10.55 2.22 -14.05
C ALA A 482 10.77 1.77 -15.51
N GLY A 483 9.86 2.11 -16.43
CA GLY A 483 10.04 2.01 -17.88
C GLY A 483 10.98 3.07 -18.47
N GLY A 484 11.54 3.95 -17.65
CA GLY A 484 12.48 5.00 -18.06
C GLY A 484 11.82 6.27 -18.59
N LEU A 485 10.50 6.44 -18.39
CA LEU A 485 9.81 7.68 -18.68
C LEU A 485 10.02 8.67 -17.53
N TYR A 486 10.37 9.91 -17.86
CA TYR A 486 10.56 11.00 -16.90
C TYR A 486 9.81 12.23 -17.40
N GLN A 487 8.89 12.74 -16.59
CA GLN A 487 7.91 13.78 -16.93
C GLN A 487 7.93 14.97 -15.94
N VAL A 488 8.92 15.09 -15.06
CA VAL A 488 9.03 16.25 -14.15
C VAL A 488 9.14 17.56 -14.95
N GLY A 489 8.34 18.55 -14.59
CA GLY A 489 8.11 19.80 -15.33
C GLY A 489 7.09 19.68 -16.47
N MET A 490 6.76 18.45 -16.90
CA MET A 490 5.99 18.15 -18.11
C MET A 490 4.77 17.23 -17.87
N PHE A 491 4.42 16.89 -16.63
CA PHE A 491 3.25 16.04 -16.35
C PHE A 491 1.96 16.71 -16.84
N PRO A 492 1.03 16.00 -17.52
CA PRO A 492 -0.25 16.56 -17.93
C PRO A 492 -1.07 17.08 -16.73
N HIS A 493 -1.14 18.41 -16.55
CA HIS A 493 -1.43 18.96 -15.22
C HIS A 493 -2.74 19.74 -15.07
N TRP A 494 -3.40 20.19 -16.15
CA TRP A 494 -4.61 21.06 -16.12
C TRP A 494 -4.55 22.28 -15.16
N ARG A 495 -3.34 22.65 -14.70
CA ARG A 495 -3.02 23.57 -13.59
C ARG A 495 -3.48 23.14 -12.18
N MET A 496 -4.02 21.93 -12.05
CA MET A 496 -4.39 21.30 -10.77
C MET A 496 -3.22 20.52 -10.16
N TRP A 497 -2.40 19.87 -10.98
CA TRP A 497 -1.39 18.94 -10.51
C TRP A 497 -0.07 19.59 -10.11
N SER A 498 0.47 19.04 -9.02
CA SER A 498 1.79 19.33 -8.49
C SER A 498 2.67 18.08 -8.63
N GLU A 499 3.98 18.21 -8.44
CA GLU A 499 4.93 17.13 -8.68
C GLU A 499 5.98 17.03 -7.57
N TRP A 500 6.37 15.81 -7.22
CA TRP A 500 7.62 15.55 -6.50
C TRP A 500 8.82 16.02 -7.34
N ASN A 501 9.53 17.05 -6.86
CA ASN A 501 10.63 17.66 -7.59
C ASN A 501 11.97 16.95 -7.30
N GLY A 502 12.20 15.81 -7.96
CA GLY A 502 13.47 15.08 -7.86
C GLY A 502 14.69 15.92 -8.27
N LYS A 503 14.53 16.92 -9.16
CA LYS A 503 15.60 17.86 -9.52
C LYS A 503 15.98 18.77 -8.34
N TYR A 504 15.02 19.22 -7.53
CA TYR A 504 15.28 19.97 -6.30
C TYR A 504 16.13 19.12 -5.33
N ARG A 505 15.71 17.87 -5.07
CA ARG A 505 16.44 16.91 -4.22
C ARG A 505 17.91 16.84 -4.64
N ASP A 506 18.16 16.55 -5.91
CA ASP A 506 19.51 16.29 -6.42
C ASP A 506 20.39 17.56 -6.46
N VAL A 507 19.84 18.70 -6.88
CA VAL A 507 20.56 19.97 -6.91
C VAL A 507 20.91 20.46 -5.51
N VAL A 508 19.97 20.37 -4.55
CA VAL A 508 20.22 20.78 -3.17
C VAL A 508 21.25 19.86 -2.51
N ARG A 509 21.16 18.53 -2.70
CA ARG A 509 22.17 17.57 -2.26
C ARG A 509 23.56 17.91 -2.80
N GLN A 510 23.69 18.14 -4.10
CA GLN A 510 24.97 18.49 -4.75
C GLN A 510 25.53 19.85 -4.29
N PHE A 511 24.70 20.88 -4.16
CA PHE A 511 25.13 22.21 -3.72
C PHE A 511 25.59 22.21 -2.26
N ILE A 512 24.79 21.66 -1.34
CA ILE A 512 25.06 21.71 0.11
C ILE A 512 26.29 20.89 0.49
N LYS A 513 26.61 19.79 -0.23
CA LYS A 513 27.87 19.06 -0.05
C LYS A 513 29.11 19.73 -0.64
N GLY A 514 28.96 20.85 -1.36
CA GLY A 514 30.06 21.62 -1.92
C GLY A 514 30.56 21.11 -3.27
N THR A 515 29.66 20.82 -4.21
CA THR A 515 30.01 20.40 -5.58
C THR A 515 30.08 21.60 -6.52
N ASP A 516 31.14 21.68 -7.33
CA ASP A 516 31.32 22.73 -8.34
C ASP A 516 30.17 22.76 -9.37
N GLY A 517 29.81 23.96 -9.82
CA GLY A 517 28.83 24.19 -10.90
C GLY A 517 27.36 24.28 -10.48
N PHE A 518 26.99 23.96 -9.23
CA PHE A 518 25.59 23.88 -8.81
C PHE A 518 24.95 25.18 -8.30
N SER A 519 25.70 26.27 -8.12
CA SER A 519 25.18 27.51 -7.50
C SER A 519 24.03 28.17 -8.29
N GLY A 520 24.07 28.15 -9.63
CA GLY A 520 23.00 28.68 -10.48
C GLY A 520 21.73 27.84 -10.39
N ALA A 521 21.85 26.51 -10.52
CA ALA A 521 20.73 25.58 -10.37
C ALA A 521 20.12 25.65 -8.96
N PHE A 522 20.93 25.83 -7.93
CA PHE A 522 20.47 26.03 -6.56
C PHE A 522 19.64 27.31 -6.41
N ALA A 523 20.03 28.42 -7.07
CA ALA A 523 19.24 29.64 -7.10
C ALA A 523 17.89 29.45 -7.81
N GLU A 524 17.80 28.60 -8.84
CA GLU A 524 16.51 28.21 -9.43
C GLU A 524 15.65 27.42 -8.44
N CYS A 525 16.23 26.50 -7.67
CA CYS A 525 15.53 25.74 -6.63
C CYS A 525 14.95 26.64 -5.51
N LEU A 526 15.72 27.62 -5.03
CA LEU A 526 15.23 28.63 -4.07
C LEU A 526 14.02 29.41 -4.60
N CYS A 527 13.97 29.66 -5.92
CA CYS A 527 12.87 30.33 -6.60
C CYS A 527 11.70 29.40 -6.99
N GLY A 528 11.64 28.16 -6.49
CA GLY A 528 10.57 27.20 -6.80
C GLY A 528 10.67 26.60 -8.21
N SER A 529 11.89 26.41 -8.70
CA SER A 529 12.22 25.79 -9.98
C SER A 529 11.43 26.36 -11.18
N PRO A 530 11.55 27.68 -11.47
CA PRO A 530 10.79 28.31 -12.55
C PRO A 530 11.07 27.68 -13.92
N GLY A 531 12.29 27.18 -14.17
CA GLY A 531 12.65 26.45 -15.40
C GLY A 531 12.00 25.07 -15.56
N LEU A 532 11.23 24.59 -14.57
CA LEU A 532 10.35 23.41 -14.69
C LEU A 532 8.87 23.82 -14.78
N TYR A 533 8.44 24.82 -14.01
CA TYR A 533 7.01 25.07 -13.76
C TYR A 533 6.46 26.35 -14.43
N GLN A 534 7.28 27.38 -14.64
CA GLN A 534 6.79 28.70 -15.03
C GLN A 534 6.28 28.75 -16.49
N GLU A 535 6.98 28.11 -17.43
CA GLU A 535 6.62 28.15 -18.86
C GLU A 535 5.29 27.43 -19.14
N GLY A 536 5.00 26.33 -18.44
CA GLY A 536 3.70 25.63 -18.48
C GLY A 536 2.55 26.39 -17.82
N GLY A 537 2.78 27.60 -17.31
CA GLY A 537 1.78 28.40 -16.60
C GLY A 537 1.43 27.89 -15.20
N ARG A 538 2.26 27.00 -14.63
CA ARG A 538 2.20 26.59 -13.22
C ARG A 538 2.89 27.62 -12.33
N LYS A 539 2.83 27.40 -11.02
CA LYS A 539 3.31 28.30 -9.96
C LYS A 539 4.34 27.60 -9.08
N PRO A 540 5.15 28.32 -8.30
CA PRO A 540 6.16 27.71 -7.43
C PRO A 540 5.61 26.59 -6.54
N TRP A 541 4.39 26.75 -6.01
CA TRP A 541 3.74 25.75 -5.16
C TRP A 541 3.35 24.45 -5.88
N ASN A 542 3.36 24.39 -7.22
CA ASN A 542 3.24 23.12 -7.93
C ASN A 542 4.50 22.24 -7.83
N SER A 543 5.58 22.79 -7.26
CA SER A 543 6.78 22.04 -6.91
C SER A 543 6.70 21.55 -5.47
N ILE A 544 6.62 20.23 -5.28
CA ILE A 544 6.82 19.59 -3.98
C ILE A 544 8.33 19.38 -3.82
N ASN A 545 8.95 20.23 -3.02
CA ASN A 545 10.38 20.21 -2.72
C ASN A 545 10.65 19.22 -1.60
N PHE A 546 11.61 18.31 -1.78
CA PHE A 546 12.03 17.37 -0.74
C PHE A 546 13.55 17.16 -0.80
N VAL A 547 14.17 16.87 0.34
CA VAL A 547 15.60 16.52 0.42
C VAL A 547 15.79 15.02 0.58
N CYS A 548 14.88 14.37 1.31
CA CYS A 548 14.80 12.94 1.57
C CYS A 548 13.32 12.54 1.58
N ALA A 549 13.07 11.24 1.42
CA ALA A 549 11.75 10.61 1.42
C ALA A 549 11.89 9.20 2.04
N HIS A 550 10.85 8.38 1.98
CA HIS A 550 10.93 6.97 2.39
C HIS A 550 11.96 6.19 1.57
N ASP A 551 12.11 6.50 0.28
CA ASP A 551 13.16 6.02 -0.60
C ASP A 551 14.49 6.78 -0.42
N GLY A 552 15.60 6.08 -0.58
CA GLY A 552 16.93 6.63 -0.38
C GLY A 552 17.31 6.80 1.09
N PHE A 553 18.36 7.61 1.30
CA PHE A 553 18.88 7.95 2.62
C PHE A 553 17.96 8.90 3.40
N THR A 554 17.91 8.70 4.72
CA THR A 554 17.49 9.74 5.69
C THR A 554 18.40 10.97 5.61
N LEU A 555 17.99 12.08 6.22
CA LEU A 555 18.80 13.28 6.34
C LEU A 555 20.09 13.06 7.16
N ALA A 556 20.08 12.14 8.14
CA ALA A 556 21.29 11.81 8.89
C ALA A 556 22.23 10.89 8.10
N ASP A 557 21.70 9.93 7.34
CA ASP A 557 22.48 9.03 6.49
C ASP A 557 23.12 9.78 5.31
N LEU A 558 22.40 10.74 4.71
CA LEU A 558 22.84 11.61 3.62
C LEU A 558 24.16 12.36 3.94
N VAL A 559 24.42 12.63 5.23
CA VAL A 559 25.64 13.29 5.73
C VAL A 559 26.63 12.31 6.38
N THR A 560 26.31 11.02 6.42
CA THR A 560 27.05 9.97 7.15
C THR A 560 27.64 8.90 6.24
N TYR A 561 27.03 8.65 5.07
CA TYR A 561 27.41 7.59 4.15
C TYR A 561 27.62 8.13 2.73
N ASN A 562 28.68 7.67 2.06
CA ASN A 562 28.87 7.88 0.62
C ASN A 562 28.20 6.75 -0.17
N GLU A 563 28.31 5.51 0.30
CA GLU A 563 27.80 4.31 -0.35
C GLU A 563 26.56 3.78 0.38
N LYS A 564 25.68 3.06 -0.34
CA LYS A 564 24.54 2.36 0.27
C LYS A 564 24.97 1.03 0.91
N HIS A 565 24.36 0.68 2.04
CA HIS A 565 24.65 -0.50 2.87
C HIS A 565 23.39 -1.39 3.01
N ASN A 566 22.84 -1.79 1.86
CA ASN A 566 21.59 -2.52 1.70
C ASN A 566 21.74 -4.04 1.82
N LEU A 567 22.89 -4.56 2.26
CA LEU A 567 23.12 -6.01 2.41
C LEU A 567 22.02 -6.71 3.22
N ALA A 568 21.44 -6.02 4.20
CA ALA A 568 20.31 -6.49 5.02
C ALA A 568 19.03 -6.79 4.20
N ASN A 569 18.91 -6.29 2.98
CA ASN A 569 17.76 -6.52 2.09
C ASN A 569 17.84 -7.91 1.40
N GLY A 570 19.02 -8.56 1.43
CA GLY A 570 19.21 -9.89 0.86
C GLY A 570 19.30 -9.93 -0.67
N GLU A 571 19.67 -8.82 -1.30
CA GLU A 571 19.82 -8.67 -2.75
C GLU A 571 21.26 -8.30 -3.15
N ASP A 572 22.25 -8.68 -2.32
CA ASP A 572 23.69 -8.44 -2.51
C ASP A 572 24.04 -6.97 -2.82
N ASN A 573 23.31 -6.02 -2.21
CA ASN A 573 23.47 -4.57 -2.41
C ASN A 573 23.13 -4.07 -3.83
N ASN A 574 22.42 -4.85 -4.65
CA ASN A 574 22.03 -4.43 -6.00
C ASN A 574 20.85 -3.45 -5.99
N ASP A 575 19.95 -3.60 -5.01
CA ASP A 575 18.73 -2.80 -4.83
C ASP A 575 19.00 -1.37 -4.32
N GLY A 576 18.06 -0.44 -4.53
CA GLY A 576 18.19 0.97 -4.11
C GLY A 576 19.11 1.84 -4.99
N GLU A 577 18.97 3.17 -4.86
CA GLU A 577 19.70 4.14 -5.69
C GLU A 577 21.23 4.10 -5.43
N ASN A 578 22.02 4.22 -6.51
CA ASN A 578 23.48 4.27 -6.44
C ASN A 578 23.98 5.73 -6.35
N HIS A 579 23.34 6.67 -7.03
CA HIS A 579 23.73 8.08 -7.14
C HIS A 579 23.07 8.97 -6.08
N ASN A 580 23.29 8.63 -4.81
CA ASN A 580 22.62 9.27 -3.66
C ASN A 580 22.91 10.77 -3.48
N ASN A 581 23.91 11.31 -4.18
CA ASN A 581 24.39 12.71 -4.05
C ASN A 581 24.81 13.07 -2.61
N SER A 582 25.20 12.09 -1.81
CA SER A 582 25.54 12.21 -0.37
C SER A 582 26.99 12.62 -0.12
N TRP A 583 27.32 12.89 1.15
CA TRP A 583 28.71 13.05 1.61
C TRP A 583 28.85 12.72 3.09
N ASN A 584 29.67 11.71 3.41
CA ASN A 584 29.95 11.23 4.77
C ASN A 584 30.65 12.23 5.72
N CYS A 585 30.90 13.46 5.26
CA CYS A 585 31.57 14.54 6.00
C CYS A 585 33.03 14.23 6.41
N GLY A 586 33.67 13.26 5.75
CA GLY A 586 35.10 12.95 5.84
C GLY A 586 35.44 11.58 6.44
N GLN A 587 34.47 10.87 7.02
CA GLN A 587 34.63 9.52 7.58
C GLN A 587 33.31 8.76 7.39
N GLU A 588 33.31 7.49 6.96
CA GLU A 588 32.10 6.70 6.73
C GLU A 588 31.46 6.21 8.04
N GLY A 589 30.13 6.22 8.15
CA GLY A 589 29.39 5.65 9.29
C GLY A 589 29.41 6.49 10.57
N GLU A 590 28.86 5.97 11.66
CA GLU A 590 28.55 6.75 12.88
C GLU A 590 29.74 6.97 13.84
N PHE A 591 30.72 6.07 13.83
CA PHE A 591 31.86 6.03 14.77
C PHE A 591 33.01 6.95 14.35
N VAL A 592 32.73 8.26 14.37
CA VAL A 592 33.62 9.29 13.81
C VAL A 592 34.05 10.34 14.83
N SER A 593 35.09 11.09 14.47
CA SER A 593 35.64 12.17 15.31
C SER A 593 34.63 13.30 15.59
N ILE A 594 34.83 14.01 16.70
CA ILE A 594 33.95 15.13 17.14
C ILE A 594 33.85 16.23 16.07
N SER A 595 34.89 16.48 15.27
CA SER A 595 34.85 17.47 14.19
C SER A 595 33.89 17.04 13.07
N VAL A 596 33.88 15.76 12.68
CA VAL A 596 32.93 15.21 11.71
C VAL A 596 31.50 15.28 12.24
N LYS A 597 31.26 14.88 13.50
CA LYS A 597 29.91 14.99 14.12
C LYS A 597 29.38 16.43 14.12
N LYS A 598 30.23 17.41 14.41
CA LYS A 598 29.88 18.86 14.34
C LYS A 598 29.57 19.33 12.92
N LEU A 599 30.29 18.82 11.92
CA LEU A 599 30.05 19.11 10.51
C LEU A 599 28.71 18.50 10.04
N ARG A 600 28.45 17.22 10.31
CA ARG A 600 27.18 16.54 9.97
C ARG A 600 25.95 17.27 10.50
N LYS A 601 25.95 17.58 11.80
CA LYS A 601 24.90 18.37 12.44
C LYS A 601 24.68 19.75 11.78
N ARG A 602 25.74 20.38 11.27
CA ARG A 602 25.60 21.62 10.48
C ARG A 602 24.99 21.34 9.11
N GLN A 603 25.43 20.29 8.41
CA GLN A 603 24.88 19.91 7.10
C GLN A 603 23.37 19.57 7.19
N MET A 604 22.94 18.83 8.21
CA MET A 604 21.51 18.57 8.47
C MET A 604 20.72 19.87 8.65
N LYS A 605 21.24 20.81 9.47
CA LYS A 605 20.63 22.16 9.63
C LYS A 605 20.64 22.98 8.33
N ASN A 606 21.68 22.86 7.50
CA ASN A 606 21.75 23.54 6.19
C ASN A 606 20.71 23.01 5.20
N PHE A 607 20.52 21.69 5.14
CA PHE A 607 19.49 21.04 4.32
C PHE A 607 18.08 21.43 4.75
N PHE A 608 17.77 21.32 6.04
CA PHE A 608 16.45 21.68 6.57
C PHE A 608 16.16 23.19 6.40
N LEU A 609 17.17 24.05 6.62
CA LEU A 609 17.07 25.48 6.33
C LEU A 609 16.71 25.72 4.86
N CYS A 610 17.45 25.12 3.93
CA CYS A 610 17.20 25.27 2.49
C CYS A 610 15.78 24.84 2.10
N LEU A 611 15.31 23.71 2.64
CA LEU A 611 13.96 23.20 2.42
C LEU A 611 12.89 24.20 2.87
N MET A 612 13.05 24.79 4.05
CA MET A 612 12.04 25.72 4.59
C MET A 612 12.02 27.09 3.91
N VAL A 613 13.17 27.62 3.46
CA VAL A 613 13.27 28.95 2.83
C VAL A 613 13.09 28.97 1.31
N SER A 614 12.98 27.81 0.67
CA SER A 614 12.70 27.73 -0.77
C SER A 614 11.22 28.01 -1.08
N GLN A 615 10.96 28.71 -2.18
CA GLN A 615 9.63 28.74 -2.76
C GLN A 615 9.24 27.35 -3.30
N GLY A 616 7.94 27.04 -3.28
CA GLY A 616 7.44 25.68 -3.42
C GLY A 616 6.93 25.13 -2.10
N VAL A 617 6.45 23.90 -2.09
CA VAL A 617 5.87 23.23 -0.91
C VAL A 617 6.89 22.23 -0.36
N PRO A 618 7.41 22.38 0.87
CA PRO A 618 8.36 21.43 1.44
C PRO A 618 7.64 20.17 1.93
N MET A 619 8.30 19.04 1.70
CA MET A 619 7.99 17.75 2.30
C MET A 619 9.15 17.31 3.21
N ILE A 620 8.82 16.91 4.43
CA ILE A 620 9.73 16.35 5.44
C ILE A 620 9.47 14.85 5.52
N TYR A 621 10.53 14.03 5.55
CA TYR A 621 10.40 12.59 5.80
C TYR A 621 10.39 12.28 7.31
N MET A 622 9.57 11.32 7.72
CA MET A 622 9.41 10.88 9.10
C MET A 622 10.76 10.58 9.81
N GLY A 623 11.06 11.35 10.85
CA GLY A 623 12.24 11.18 11.69
C GLY A 623 13.46 12.01 11.26
N ASP A 624 13.43 12.65 10.09
CA ASP A 624 14.48 13.58 9.67
C ASP A 624 14.58 14.80 10.60
N GLU A 625 13.52 15.14 11.34
CA GLU A 625 13.49 16.25 12.30
C GLU A 625 14.25 16.00 13.61
N TYR A 626 14.52 14.73 13.97
CA TYR A 626 15.45 14.37 15.05
C TYR A 626 16.78 13.78 14.56
N GLY A 627 16.86 13.40 13.28
CA GLY A 627 18.05 12.77 12.69
C GLY A 627 18.02 11.25 12.79
N HIS A 628 16.89 10.64 12.43
CA HIS A 628 16.74 9.19 12.25
C HIS A 628 17.82 8.62 11.33
N THR A 629 18.25 7.38 11.59
CA THR A 629 19.30 6.66 10.86
C THR A 629 18.78 5.29 10.44
N LYS A 630 18.95 4.95 9.17
CA LYS A 630 18.73 3.60 8.61
C LYS A 630 20.05 2.79 8.59
N GLY A 631 21.10 3.27 9.26
CA GLY A 631 22.43 2.65 9.29
C GLY A 631 23.13 2.63 7.92
N GLY A 632 22.78 3.57 7.03
CA GLY A 632 23.25 3.59 5.65
C GLY A 632 22.48 2.65 4.69
N ASN A 633 21.38 2.02 5.11
CA ASN A 633 20.47 1.36 4.17
C ASN A 633 19.58 2.43 3.50
N ASN A 634 19.61 2.50 2.17
CA ASN A 634 18.88 3.51 1.40
C ASN A 634 17.61 2.95 0.71
N ASN A 635 17.19 1.73 1.03
CA ASN A 635 16.02 1.10 0.43
C ASN A 635 15.38 0.13 1.43
N THR A 636 14.80 0.67 2.49
CA THR A 636 14.36 -0.12 3.66
C THR A 636 12.99 -0.77 3.50
N TYR A 637 12.57 -1.04 2.27
CA TYR A 637 11.23 -1.52 1.91
C TYR A 637 10.78 -2.80 2.62
N CYS A 638 11.74 -3.65 3.01
CA CYS A 638 11.49 -5.00 3.49
C CYS A 638 11.59 -5.23 5.01
N HIS A 639 11.72 -4.17 5.83
CA HIS A 639 12.07 -4.26 7.26
C HIS A 639 10.95 -3.80 8.20
N ASP A 640 10.34 -4.73 8.95
CA ASP A 640 9.48 -4.41 10.10
C ASP A 640 10.27 -4.43 11.41
N ASN A 641 11.24 -3.52 11.51
CA ASN A 641 12.14 -3.41 12.66
C ASN A 641 12.57 -1.95 12.88
N TYR A 642 13.47 -1.75 13.84
CA TYR A 642 13.96 -0.43 14.29
C TYR A 642 14.51 0.47 13.16
N ILE A 643 14.86 -0.06 11.99
CA ILE A 643 15.34 0.69 10.83
C ILE A 643 14.24 1.63 10.27
N ASN A 644 12.97 1.22 10.34
CA ASN A 644 11.82 1.98 9.85
C ASN A 644 10.92 2.57 10.96
N TYR A 645 11.20 2.26 12.22
CA TYR A 645 10.38 2.76 13.33
C TYR A 645 10.84 4.14 13.80
N PHE A 646 9.89 4.97 14.23
CA PHE A 646 10.15 6.26 14.84
C PHE A 646 10.64 6.09 16.28
N HIS A 647 11.85 6.58 16.55
CA HIS A 647 12.50 6.48 17.87
C HIS A 647 12.15 7.69 18.73
N TRP A 648 11.03 7.60 19.44
CA TRP A 648 10.52 8.68 20.31
C TRP A 648 11.53 9.09 21.41
N ASP A 649 12.28 8.15 21.94
CA ASP A 649 13.40 8.41 22.87
C ASP A 649 14.53 9.22 22.22
N LYS A 650 14.81 9.02 20.92
CA LYS A 650 15.80 9.79 20.16
C LYS A 650 15.28 11.17 19.78
N LYS A 651 13.99 11.31 19.46
CA LYS A 651 13.32 12.61 19.35
C LYS A 651 13.45 13.39 20.66
N GLU A 652 13.18 12.75 21.79
CA GLU A 652 13.31 13.34 23.13
C GLU A 652 14.76 13.77 23.46
N GLU A 653 15.77 12.96 23.13
CA GLU A 653 17.20 13.34 23.24
C GLU A 653 17.54 14.56 22.38
N SER A 654 17.00 14.64 21.16
CA SER A 654 17.25 15.74 20.21
C SER A 654 16.51 17.05 20.53
N SER A 655 15.49 16.98 21.40
CA SER A 655 14.46 18.00 21.64
C SER A 655 15.02 19.40 21.85
N SER A 656 16.09 19.54 22.64
CA SER A 656 16.69 20.82 22.99
C SER A 656 17.53 21.49 21.88
N ASP A 657 17.79 20.81 20.76
CA ASP A 657 18.81 21.23 19.77
C ASP A 657 18.39 21.14 18.29
N PHE A 658 18.23 19.94 17.74
CA PHE A 658 17.95 19.78 16.31
C PHE A 658 16.45 19.81 16.03
N PHE A 659 15.66 19.03 16.76
CA PHE A 659 14.20 19.11 16.70
C PHE A 659 13.69 20.52 17.00
N ARG A 660 14.20 21.19 18.05
CA ARG A 660 13.91 22.62 18.31
C ARG A 660 14.30 23.54 17.14
N PHE A 661 15.38 23.26 16.43
CA PHE A 661 15.74 24.02 15.23
C PHE A 661 14.69 23.80 14.12
N CYS A 662 14.26 22.56 13.90
CA CYS A 662 13.22 22.24 12.92
C CYS A 662 11.90 22.96 13.23
N CYS A 663 11.40 22.89 14.47
CA CYS A 663 10.19 23.59 14.93
C CYS A 663 10.27 25.12 14.76
N LEU A 664 11.45 25.71 14.96
CA LEU A 664 11.65 27.15 14.76
C LEU A 664 11.69 27.51 13.27
N MET A 665 12.20 26.63 12.41
CA MET A 665 12.26 26.85 10.97
C MET A 665 10.92 26.66 10.26
N THR A 666 10.11 25.67 10.65
CA THR A 666 8.72 25.49 10.18
C THR A 666 7.86 26.66 10.63
N LYS A 667 7.96 27.09 11.90
CA LYS A 667 7.29 28.30 12.38
C LYS A 667 7.70 29.55 11.59
N PHE A 668 9.01 29.76 11.39
CA PHE A 668 9.51 30.89 10.59
C PHE A 668 8.96 30.87 9.16
N ARG A 669 8.84 29.68 8.54
CA ARG A 669 8.23 29.53 7.22
C ARG A 669 6.76 29.95 7.20
N HIS A 670 5.96 29.60 8.21
CA HIS A 670 4.56 30.03 8.32
C HIS A 670 4.38 31.55 8.56
N GLU A 671 5.46 32.26 8.93
CA GLU A 671 5.48 33.71 9.13
C GLU A 671 5.97 34.49 7.87
N MET A 672 6.36 33.79 6.79
CA MET A 672 6.87 34.37 5.52
C MET A 672 5.83 34.46 4.40
#